data_AF-A0ABD3M8J9-F1
#
_entry.id   AF-A0ABD3M8J9-F1
#
_cell.length_a   1.000
_cell.length_b   1.000
_cell.length_c   1.000
_cell.angle_alpha   90.00
_cell.angle_beta   90.00
_cell.angle_gamma   90.00
#
_symmetry.space_group_name_H-M   'P 1'
#
loop_
_entity.id
_entity.type
_entity.pdbx_description
1 polymer ?
#
loop_
_entity_poly.entity_id
_entity_poly.type
_entity_poly.pdbx_seq_one_letter_code
_entity_poly.pdbx_strand_id
1 'polypeptide(L)'
;MDQEMKMMPSQSRRKKRRKQHRSQSGNVDDRNDNNLQQQPVAAAAAAASQHQPHHPHHHQKRHRNDRQHHRPPPPSIGLVGKFDRHKKYEEALGLSQKLRLLSSQKRMKECLELYRSSTNNELRDAHHGSIVVDCCARCGDANEAERVVNEMLLVSQSKQTSMNEKQRTDRKQPHYFWENYNRFSYKHVPIQAWTALLKGYVHSGMMEKADSLFNHLCEVHQLSTTSSTNKGAKRKRAGSENGPNVRTLNTLLRGCLWTATSLSVHDGNKVIIGNNSNDCCSMEKLVGGVMSAERAWSLCEKVDIRIDSSSYEYFIALLSQALRLHDAENFLQKMRSEFSNDYGSRVGDDQDPTIIESLVVCLVAIARGYALLGKEKDGQRCAEEALRYLHDIDSTSTQTGKAASAVSNDDTPTKRRATGGKKAWKDNNTTATESTGRRNESNKLFRSHRLSELRSEASILREFIVTKNASYVAKFMLTRLIYFSGGGTTGKDATMPATSTSTIVNVEEDTKQWIHSLWSSFGLKETIHRLVKDGDHTLMELLYKSSSNKQVLPTVLSADICNRLREHVAGDGSIISSKSGRINFARVFKSLNKDKRPQQNQKIHIELGAGAGDWACLQAKLNPSENYVTVELRADRVAQTFAKCLLHQQQTTGGESRNVPLTNVCCVGSECGSFLRDRVEEDSINTIFVNHPEPPTQTYNDAHANNAEEPAHMLNSQTIISAARRLEPLGRGRLIIVTDNLIYARYLCHNLATMISKGDLDLNSLCQGEVRDLTQIESFGQHSSINLYEGKPSQSIGHFIPKSVEGGASYFDRLWRTGAGKHAEMRKRYIICLKTSGGQAVTTNAPTAVGEKKDGDKQTEEGKKSGKKKCTDKQRRRNERRLLKKQHLENRSN
;
A
#
# COMPACT_ATOMS: atom_id res chain seq x y z
N MET A 1 59.85 -7.81 35.92
CA MET A 1 60.40 -8.55 34.78
C MET A 1 59.31 -8.76 33.73
N ASP A 2 59.20 -8.00 32.64
CA ASP A 2 59.82 -6.70 32.33
C ASP A 2 58.98 -5.83 31.38
N GLN A 3 59.11 -4.52 31.63
CA GLN A 3 59.01 -3.34 30.76
C GLN A 3 57.95 -3.21 29.65
N GLU A 4 57.22 -2.09 29.76
CA GLU A 4 56.53 -1.40 28.67
C GLU A 4 57.50 -0.98 27.55
N MET A 5 57.02 -0.95 26.30
CA MET A 5 57.67 -0.17 25.23
C MET A 5 56.69 0.79 24.56
N LYS A 6 56.99 2.09 24.69
CA LYS A 6 56.35 3.18 23.94
C LYS A 6 56.93 3.22 22.52
N MET A 7 56.10 3.50 21.52
CA MET A 7 56.57 4.02 20.23
C MET A 7 55.81 5.29 19.84
N MET A 8 56.56 6.34 19.49
CA MET A 8 56.07 7.54 18.83
C MET A 8 56.15 7.39 17.29
N PRO A 9 55.32 8.12 16.52
CA PRO A 9 55.36 8.10 15.06
C PRO A 9 56.47 9.01 14.50
N SER A 10 57.19 8.54 13.49
CA SER A 10 58.23 9.31 12.79
C SER A 10 57.68 10.13 11.62
N GLN A 11 58.12 11.38 11.50
CA GLN A 11 57.90 12.19 10.29
C GLN A 11 58.96 11.88 9.23
N SER A 12 58.57 11.85 7.96
CA SER A 12 59.51 11.82 6.83
C SER A 12 59.13 12.85 5.77
N ARG A 13 60.02 13.84 5.57
CA ARG A 13 59.93 14.84 4.51
C ARG A 13 60.60 14.30 3.23
N ARG A 14 60.01 14.56 2.05
CA ARG A 14 60.75 14.51 0.78
C ARG A 14 60.45 15.74 -0.10
N LYS A 15 61.49 16.54 -0.35
CA LYS A 15 61.53 17.68 -1.30
C LYS A 15 62.60 17.40 -2.36
N LYS A 16 62.26 17.56 -3.65
CA LYS A 16 63.11 17.90 -4.83
C LYS A 16 62.15 17.87 -6.04
N ARG A 17 61.75 18.95 -6.75
CA ARG A 17 62.42 20.14 -7.32
C ARG A 17 63.12 19.86 -8.67
N ARG A 18 62.47 20.19 -9.80
CA ARG A 18 63.08 20.88 -10.97
C ARG A 18 62.05 21.40 -12.00
N LYS A 19 62.21 22.69 -12.33
CA LYS A 19 62.06 23.46 -13.60
C LYS A 19 60.79 23.24 -14.47
N GLN A 20 59.94 24.25 -14.71
CA GLN A 20 60.12 25.54 -15.43
C GLN A 20 60.47 25.42 -16.93
N HIS A 21 59.52 25.82 -17.78
CA HIS A 21 59.74 26.71 -18.93
C HIS A 21 58.56 27.71 -19.04
N ARG A 22 58.79 28.87 -19.67
CA ARG A 22 57.91 30.06 -19.65
C ARG A 22 57.96 30.78 -21.00
N SER A 23 56.78 31.06 -21.56
CA SER A 23 56.49 32.00 -22.67
C SER A 23 54.94 32.11 -22.69
N GLN A 24 54.25 33.27 -22.58
CA GLN A 24 54.28 34.50 -23.39
C GLN A 24 54.21 34.19 -24.89
N SER A 25 53.33 34.77 -25.71
CA SER A 25 52.33 35.85 -25.54
C SER A 25 51.43 35.91 -26.78
N GLY A 26 50.25 36.54 -26.74
CA GLY A 26 49.53 36.94 -27.95
C GLY A 26 48.02 37.10 -27.82
N ASN A 27 47.53 38.35 -27.85
CA ASN A 27 46.20 38.67 -28.37
C ASN A 27 46.30 38.81 -29.91
N VAL A 28 45.18 38.62 -30.62
CA VAL A 28 44.58 39.57 -31.59
C VAL A 28 43.43 38.85 -32.33
N ASP A 29 42.43 39.63 -32.71
CA ASP A 29 41.23 39.27 -33.47
C ASP A 29 41.53 38.69 -34.88
N ASP A 30 40.64 37.86 -35.44
CA ASP A 30 39.69 38.36 -36.46
C ASP A 30 38.68 37.29 -36.96
N ARG A 31 37.43 37.76 -37.12
CA ARG A 31 36.45 37.57 -38.21
C ARG A 31 36.32 36.26 -39.05
N ASN A 32 35.03 35.95 -39.27
CA ASN A 32 34.41 35.51 -40.55
C ASN A 32 34.75 34.10 -41.10
N ASP A 33 33.84 33.38 -41.79
CA ASP A 33 32.40 33.61 -42.02
C ASP A 33 31.67 32.34 -42.50
N ASN A 34 30.33 32.44 -42.52
CA ASN A 34 29.35 31.72 -43.36
C ASN A 34 29.07 30.20 -43.10
N ASN A 35 27.82 29.74 -42.82
CA ASN A 35 26.51 29.87 -43.55
C ASN A 35 26.49 28.90 -44.75
N LEU A 36 25.48 28.08 -45.07
CA LEU A 36 24.01 28.11 -44.90
C LEU A 36 23.46 27.07 -43.84
N GLN A 37 22.16 26.79 -43.60
CA GLN A 37 20.91 27.06 -44.35
C GLN A 37 19.66 27.17 -43.43
N GLN A 38 19.00 28.34 -43.44
CA GLN A 38 17.59 28.52 -43.05
C GLN A 38 16.83 29.10 -44.25
N GLN A 39 15.56 28.76 -44.46
CA GLN A 39 14.52 29.61 -45.08
C GLN A 39 13.11 28.94 -44.98
N PRO A 40 11.95 29.63 -45.21
CA PRO A 40 11.33 30.42 -44.14
C PRO A 40 9.76 30.46 -44.11
N VAL A 41 9.21 31.32 -43.23
CA VAL A 41 7.86 31.97 -43.14
C VAL A 41 6.56 31.21 -43.50
N ALA A 42 5.58 31.29 -42.58
CA ALA A 42 4.23 31.77 -42.90
C ALA A 42 3.61 32.48 -41.69
N ALA A 43 2.97 33.65 -41.88
CA ALA A 43 2.41 34.48 -40.81
C ALA A 43 1.00 34.96 -41.15
N ALA A 44 0.06 34.88 -40.19
CA ALA A 44 -1.25 35.54 -40.13
C ALA A 44 -1.96 35.09 -38.81
N ALA A 45 -2.78 35.88 -38.12
CA ALA A 45 -3.00 37.32 -38.15
C ALA A 45 -3.47 37.77 -36.75
N ALA A 46 -3.10 38.97 -36.30
CA ALA A 46 -3.55 39.51 -35.02
C ALA A 46 -4.90 40.23 -35.19
N ALA A 47 -5.93 39.77 -34.48
CA ALA A 47 -7.22 40.47 -34.38
C ALA A 47 -7.32 41.15 -33.00
N ALA A 48 -7.19 42.47 -32.99
CA ALA A 48 -7.39 43.27 -31.78
C ALA A 48 -8.88 43.36 -31.44
N SER A 49 -9.27 42.90 -30.24
CA SER A 49 -10.61 43.15 -29.69
C SER A 49 -10.56 44.30 -28.71
N GLN A 50 -11.17 45.43 -29.07
CA GLN A 50 -11.33 46.58 -28.17
C GLN A 50 -12.21 46.19 -26.97
N HIS A 51 -11.76 46.49 -25.75
CA HIS A 51 -12.61 46.41 -24.56
C HIS A 51 -13.58 47.60 -24.54
N GLN A 52 -14.89 47.34 -24.70
CA GLN A 52 -15.93 48.27 -24.27
C GLN A 52 -16.26 48.04 -22.78
N PRO A 53 -16.61 49.08 -22.02
CA PRO A 53 -16.97 48.95 -20.61
C PRO A 53 -18.38 48.36 -20.43
N HIS A 54 -18.54 47.44 -19.48
CA HIS A 54 -19.85 46.87 -19.15
C HIS A 54 -20.72 47.88 -18.38
N HIS A 55 -21.86 48.24 -18.96
CA HIS A 55 -22.96 48.89 -18.22
C HIS A 55 -23.64 47.91 -17.24
N PRO A 56 -24.05 48.36 -16.04
CA PRO A 56 -24.79 47.53 -15.10
C PRO A 56 -26.27 47.43 -15.50
N HIS A 57 -26.73 46.23 -15.87
CA HIS A 57 -28.16 45.98 -16.12
C HIS A 57 -28.93 45.85 -14.80
N HIS A 58 -29.75 46.86 -14.49
CA HIS A 58 -30.77 46.77 -13.44
C HIS A 58 -31.80 45.66 -13.76
N HIS A 59 -31.88 44.65 -12.90
CA HIS A 59 -32.97 43.66 -12.94
C HIS A 59 -34.29 44.28 -12.44
N GLN A 60 -35.10 44.82 -13.35
CA GLN A 60 -36.51 45.11 -13.05
C GLN A 60 -37.28 43.79 -12.81
N LYS A 61 -37.85 43.66 -11.62
CA LYS A 61 -38.84 42.61 -11.30
C LYS A 61 -40.11 42.86 -12.14
N ARG A 62 -40.30 42.10 -13.22
CA ARG A 62 -41.61 42.04 -13.89
C ARG A 62 -42.60 41.32 -12.98
N HIS A 63 -43.56 42.08 -12.42
CA HIS A 63 -44.78 41.50 -11.86
C HIS A 63 -45.46 40.63 -12.92
N ARG A 64 -45.77 39.39 -12.56
CA ARG A 64 -46.52 38.47 -13.42
C ARG A 64 -47.98 38.61 -13.04
N ASN A 65 -48.81 39.06 -13.98
CA ASN A 65 -50.25 39.17 -13.75
C ASN A 65 -50.85 37.81 -13.44
N ASP A 66 -51.59 37.71 -12.34
CA ASP A 66 -52.49 36.61 -12.06
C ASP A 66 -53.65 36.64 -13.06
N ARG A 67 -53.65 35.70 -14.02
CA ARG A 67 -54.85 35.30 -14.74
C ARG A 67 -55.28 33.93 -14.22
N GLN A 68 -56.23 33.97 -13.28
CA GLN A 68 -56.92 32.77 -12.80
C GLN A 68 -57.78 32.17 -13.92
N HIS A 69 -57.23 31.20 -14.64
CA HIS A 69 -58.06 30.29 -15.44
C HIS A 69 -58.50 29.13 -14.55
N HIS A 70 -59.78 29.13 -14.16
CA HIS A 70 -60.42 27.98 -13.53
C HIS A 70 -60.31 26.75 -14.45
N ARG A 71 -59.40 25.83 -14.14
CA ARG A 71 -59.51 24.44 -14.57
C ARG A 71 -60.38 23.71 -13.54
N PRO A 72 -61.33 22.84 -13.96
CA PRO A 72 -62.03 21.98 -13.03
C PRO A 72 -61.02 21.07 -12.31
N PRO A 73 -61.28 20.70 -11.04
CA PRO A 73 -60.41 19.78 -10.31
C PRO A 73 -60.33 18.44 -11.05
N PRO A 74 -59.14 17.85 -11.21
CA PRO A 74 -59.03 16.50 -11.76
C PRO A 74 -59.80 15.52 -10.85
N PRO A 75 -60.45 14.48 -11.42
CA PRO A 75 -61.22 13.53 -10.63
C PRO A 75 -60.36 12.90 -9.54
N SER A 76 -60.98 12.68 -8.38
CA SER A 76 -60.35 12.21 -7.13
C SER A 76 -59.92 10.74 -7.20
N ILE A 77 -58.87 10.48 -7.99
CA ILE A 77 -58.18 9.18 -8.02
C ILE A 77 -57.67 8.86 -6.61
N GLY A 78 -58.10 7.71 -6.08
CA GLY A 78 -58.15 7.43 -4.64
C GLY A 78 -56.84 7.56 -3.86
N LEU A 79 -56.95 8.10 -2.65
CA LEU A 79 -55.84 8.31 -1.69
C LEU A 79 -55.17 7.02 -1.18
N VAL A 80 -55.79 5.86 -1.41
CA VAL A 80 -55.34 4.53 -0.92
C VAL A 80 -53.90 4.21 -1.37
N GLY A 81 -53.48 4.66 -2.54
CA GLY A 81 -52.13 4.38 -3.10
C GLY A 81 -50.97 5.27 -2.60
N LYS A 82 -51.17 6.09 -1.56
CA LYS A 82 -50.08 6.92 -0.96
C LYS A 82 -49.44 6.31 0.28
N PHE A 83 -50.23 5.71 1.18
CA PHE A 83 -49.73 5.12 2.43
C PHE A 83 -48.75 3.96 2.17
N ASP A 84 -49.08 3.07 1.23
CA ASP A 84 -48.24 1.91 0.89
C ASP A 84 -46.83 2.31 0.42
N ARG A 85 -46.70 3.41 -0.33
CA ARG A 85 -45.38 3.88 -0.81
C ARG A 85 -44.47 4.35 0.33
N HIS A 86 -45.05 4.96 1.37
CA HIS A 86 -44.26 5.42 2.52
C HIS A 86 -43.74 4.22 3.32
N LYS A 87 -44.61 3.25 3.59
CA LYS A 87 -44.25 1.99 4.26
C LYS A 87 -43.16 1.24 3.48
N LYS A 88 -43.32 1.01 2.18
CA LYS A 88 -42.30 0.34 1.34
C LYS A 88 -40.96 1.10 1.32
N TYR A 89 -40.99 2.43 1.40
CA TYR A 89 -39.77 3.25 1.50
C TYR A 89 -39.07 3.07 2.87
N GLU A 90 -39.81 3.03 3.98
CA GLU A 90 -39.26 2.74 5.31
C GLU A 90 -38.69 1.31 5.40
N GLU A 91 -39.39 0.33 4.83
CA GLU A 91 -38.92 -1.06 4.75
C GLU A 91 -37.62 -1.18 3.92
N ALA A 92 -37.53 -0.49 2.79
CA ALA A 92 -36.30 -0.38 1.99
C ALA A 92 -35.15 0.30 2.76
N LEU A 93 -35.43 1.37 3.52
CA LEU A 93 -34.41 1.97 4.41
C LEU A 93 -33.95 0.99 5.50
N GLY A 94 -34.87 0.23 6.10
CA GLY A 94 -34.56 -0.83 7.07
C GLY A 94 -33.69 -1.94 6.49
N LEU A 95 -33.99 -2.39 5.26
CA LEU A 95 -33.18 -3.37 4.53
C LEU A 95 -31.76 -2.81 4.26
N SER A 96 -31.67 -1.57 3.78
CA SER A 96 -30.39 -0.87 3.57
C SER A 96 -29.55 -0.75 4.85
N GLN A 97 -30.18 -0.47 6.01
CA GLN A 97 -29.47 -0.44 7.30
C GLN A 97 -28.93 -1.82 7.71
N LYS A 98 -29.75 -2.88 7.58
CA LYS A 98 -29.34 -4.26 7.88
C LYS A 98 -28.20 -4.74 6.98
N LEU A 99 -28.29 -4.53 5.66
CA LEU A 99 -27.22 -4.88 4.73
C LEU A 99 -25.92 -4.09 5.00
N ARG A 100 -26.01 -2.80 5.37
CA ARG A 100 -24.83 -2.00 5.77
C ARG A 100 -24.21 -2.54 7.06
N LEU A 101 -25.01 -3.00 8.03
CA LEU A 101 -24.50 -3.60 9.27
C LEU A 101 -23.75 -4.90 8.97
N LEU A 102 -24.37 -5.85 8.26
CA LEU A 102 -23.75 -7.11 7.86
C LEU A 102 -22.49 -6.88 7.01
N SER A 103 -22.54 -5.96 6.05
CA SER A 103 -21.38 -5.54 5.26
C SER A 103 -20.29 -4.93 6.13
N SER A 104 -20.61 -4.07 7.11
CA SER A 104 -19.63 -3.50 8.04
C SER A 104 -18.88 -4.59 8.82
N GLN A 105 -19.62 -5.62 9.25
CA GLN A 105 -19.16 -6.81 9.98
C GLN A 105 -18.54 -7.91 9.07
N LYS A 106 -18.46 -7.70 7.75
CA LYS A 106 -18.01 -8.70 6.75
C LYS A 106 -18.81 -10.03 6.74
N ARG A 107 -20.06 -10.02 7.18
CA ARG A 107 -20.95 -11.21 7.20
C ARG A 107 -21.54 -11.47 5.81
N MET A 108 -20.69 -11.89 4.87
CA MET A 108 -21.03 -11.98 3.45
C MET A 108 -22.20 -12.92 3.15
N LYS A 109 -22.18 -14.13 3.73
CA LYS A 109 -23.22 -15.16 3.51
C LYS A 109 -24.61 -14.63 3.90
N GLU A 110 -24.74 -14.12 5.11
CA GLU A 110 -25.99 -13.54 5.60
C GLU A 110 -26.42 -12.28 4.83
N CYS A 111 -25.46 -11.48 4.36
CA CYS A 111 -25.73 -10.31 3.52
C CYS A 111 -26.34 -10.72 2.17
N LEU A 112 -25.83 -11.81 1.57
CA LEU A 112 -26.36 -12.39 0.33
C LEU A 112 -27.72 -13.06 0.55
N GLU A 113 -27.87 -13.83 1.63
CA GLU A 113 -29.16 -14.46 2.01
C GLU A 113 -30.24 -13.39 2.24
N LEU A 114 -29.94 -12.33 2.99
CA LEU A 114 -30.85 -11.22 3.21
C LEU A 114 -31.20 -10.47 1.92
N TYR A 115 -30.24 -10.29 1.00
CA TYR A 115 -30.47 -9.64 -0.30
C TYR A 115 -31.28 -10.50 -1.28
N ARG A 116 -31.07 -11.82 -1.27
CA ARG A 116 -31.74 -12.78 -2.15
C ARG A 116 -33.06 -13.32 -1.59
N SER A 117 -33.40 -13.00 -0.33
CA SER A 117 -34.69 -13.37 0.27
C SER A 117 -35.87 -12.94 -0.60
N SER A 118 -36.80 -13.88 -0.85
CA SER A 118 -38.00 -13.63 -1.65
C SER A 118 -38.88 -12.52 -1.08
N THR A 119 -38.89 -12.35 0.25
CA THR A 119 -39.60 -11.26 0.96
C THR A 119 -39.11 -9.87 0.56
N ASN A 120 -37.87 -9.76 0.08
CA ASN A 120 -37.22 -8.50 -0.24
C ASN A 120 -37.23 -8.21 -1.75
N ASN A 121 -37.85 -9.06 -2.56
CA ASN A 121 -37.90 -8.91 -4.02
C ASN A 121 -38.53 -7.59 -4.49
N GLU A 122 -39.54 -7.07 -3.77
CA GLU A 122 -40.16 -5.77 -4.06
C GLU A 122 -39.39 -4.57 -3.48
N LEU A 123 -38.59 -4.79 -2.43
CA LEU A 123 -37.86 -3.74 -1.71
C LEU A 123 -36.46 -3.48 -2.29
N ARG A 124 -35.83 -4.51 -2.86
CA ARG A 124 -34.47 -4.43 -3.36
C ARG A 124 -34.37 -3.59 -4.63
N ASP A 125 -33.33 -2.77 -4.67
CA ASP A 125 -33.01 -1.90 -5.79
C ASP A 125 -31.49 -1.93 -6.08
N ALA A 126 -31.05 -1.02 -6.95
CA ALA A 126 -29.65 -0.93 -7.31
C ALA A 126 -28.73 -0.37 -6.20
N HIS A 127 -29.28 0.35 -5.22
CA HIS A 127 -28.55 0.78 -4.02
C HIS A 127 -28.30 -0.38 -3.07
N HIS A 128 -29.31 -1.24 -2.84
CA HIS A 128 -29.16 -2.47 -2.07
C HIS A 128 -28.09 -3.38 -2.70
N GLY A 129 -28.16 -3.61 -4.02
CA GLY A 129 -27.14 -4.38 -4.73
C GLY A 129 -25.73 -3.79 -4.57
N SER A 130 -25.58 -2.46 -4.62
CA SER A 130 -24.29 -1.78 -4.39
C SER A 130 -23.68 -2.08 -3.00
N ILE A 131 -24.50 -2.22 -1.96
CA ILE A 131 -24.02 -2.55 -0.59
C ILE A 131 -23.50 -3.99 -0.54
N VAL A 132 -24.18 -4.91 -1.25
CA VAL A 132 -23.81 -6.33 -1.33
C VAL A 132 -22.54 -6.51 -2.15
N VAL A 133 -22.39 -5.82 -3.28
CA VAL A 133 -21.15 -5.82 -4.08
C VAL A 133 -19.96 -5.31 -3.26
N ASP A 134 -20.11 -4.24 -2.47
CA ASP A 134 -19.04 -3.80 -1.55
C ASP A 134 -18.78 -4.80 -0.42
N CYS A 135 -19.80 -5.53 0.04
CA CYS A 135 -19.64 -6.61 1.02
C CYS A 135 -18.77 -7.74 0.45
N CYS A 136 -19.13 -8.27 -0.73
CA CYS A 136 -18.39 -9.32 -1.42
C CYS A 136 -16.93 -8.88 -1.70
N ALA A 137 -16.74 -7.67 -2.25
CA ALA A 137 -15.42 -7.09 -2.49
C ALA A 137 -14.58 -6.89 -1.21
N ARG A 138 -15.20 -6.61 -0.06
CA ARG A 138 -14.51 -6.51 1.25
C ARG A 138 -14.21 -7.84 1.91
N CYS A 139 -14.87 -8.91 1.45
CA CYS A 139 -14.66 -10.29 1.88
C CYS A 139 -13.80 -11.09 0.88
N GLY A 140 -13.41 -10.48 -0.25
CA GLY A 140 -12.52 -11.09 -1.24
C GLY A 140 -13.17 -11.83 -2.39
N ASP A 141 -14.49 -12.00 -2.33
CA ASP A 141 -15.24 -12.74 -3.34
C ASP A 141 -15.62 -11.81 -4.51
N ALA A 142 -14.63 -11.51 -5.34
CA ALA A 142 -14.80 -10.69 -6.54
C ALA A 142 -15.72 -11.38 -7.57
N ASN A 143 -15.74 -12.72 -7.60
CA ASN A 143 -16.60 -13.50 -8.49
C ASN A 143 -18.07 -13.44 -8.03
N GLU A 144 -18.35 -13.49 -6.73
CA GLU A 144 -19.70 -13.27 -6.20
C GLU A 144 -20.15 -11.81 -6.37
N ALA A 145 -19.24 -10.84 -6.21
CA ALA A 145 -19.49 -9.43 -6.53
C ALA A 145 -19.89 -9.25 -8.02
N GLU A 146 -19.20 -9.95 -8.92
CA GLU A 146 -19.49 -10.03 -10.36
C GLU A 146 -20.89 -10.63 -10.64
N ARG A 147 -21.25 -11.74 -9.97
CA ARG A 147 -22.59 -12.34 -10.07
C ARG A 147 -23.69 -11.37 -9.65
N VAL A 148 -23.53 -10.67 -8.53
CA VAL A 148 -24.54 -9.69 -8.04
C VAL A 148 -24.70 -8.51 -9.02
N VAL A 149 -23.61 -8.03 -9.63
CA VAL A 149 -23.72 -7.01 -10.70
C VAL A 149 -24.46 -7.56 -11.93
N ASN A 150 -24.21 -8.81 -12.33
CA ASN A 150 -24.93 -9.44 -13.43
C ASN A 150 -26.42 -9.68 -13.11
N GLU A 151 -26.77 -10.06 -11.87
CA GLU A 151 -28.17 -10.12 -11.40
C GLU A 151 -28.88 -8.77 -11.55
N MET A 152 -28.23 -7.67 -11.15
CA MET A 152 -28.77 -6.30 -11.30
C MET A 152 -29.00 -5.92 -12.78
N LEU A 153 -28.11 -6.36 -13.69
CA LEU A 153 -28.29 -6.16 -15.13
C LEU A 153 -29.47 -7.00 -15.67
N LEU A 154 -29.58 -8.28 -15.30
CA LEU A 154 -30.65 -9.17 -15.75
C LEU A 154 -32.05 -8.71 -15.29
N VAL A 155 -32.18 -8.23 -14.04
CA VAL A 155 -33.44 -7.65 -13.52
C VAL A 155 -33.87 -6.39 -14.28
N SER A 156 -32.92 -5.70 -14.93
CA SER A 156 -33.23 -4.57 -15.81
C SER A 156 -33.62 -4.98 -17.23
N GLN A 157 -33.04 -6.08 -17.73
CA GLN A 157 -33.36 -6.62 -19.06
C GLN A 157 -34.73 -7.31 -19.08
N SER A 158 -35.12 -8.05 -18.04
CA SER A 158 -36.43 -8.73 -17.99
C SER A 158 -37.61 -7.76 -18.08
N LYS A 159 -37.43 -6.51 -17.68
CA LYS A 159 -38.42 -5.42 -17.86
C LYS A 159 -38.45 -4.81 -19.27
N GLN A 160 -37.49 -5.17 -20.13
CA GLN A 160 -37.34 -4.68 -21.50
C GLN A 160 -37.56 -5.77 -22.56
N THR A 161 -37.35 -7.05 -22.24
CA THR A 161 -37.35 -8.15 -23.22
C THR A 161 -38.57 -9.05 -23.12
N SER A 162 -39.63 -8.71 -23.86
CA SER A 162 -40.55 -9.69 -24.47
C SER A 162 -40.28 -9.91 -25.97
N MET A 163 -39.26 -9.26 -26.56
CA MET A 163 -39.11 -9.14 -28.02
C MET A 163 -37.80 -9.69 -28.65
N ASN A 164 -36.85 -10.28 -27.90
CA ASN A 164 -35.51 -10.55 -28.46
C ASN A 164 -34.86 -11.91 -28.10
N GLU A 165 -35.65 -12.92 -27.77
CA GLU A 165 -35.13 -14.24 -27.37
C GLU A 165 -34.44 -15.02 -28.52
N LYS A 166 -34.88 -14.80 -29.77
CA LYS A 166 -34.32 -15.45 -30.98
C LYS A 166 -32.90 -15.02 -31.38
N GLN A 167 -32.33 -13.95 -30.80
CA GLN A 167 -31.05 -13.38 -31.26
C GLN A 167 -29.83 -13.84 -30.44
N ARG A 168 -29.99 -14.85 -29.57
CA ARG A 168 -29.03 -15.18 -28.51
C ARG A 168 -28.15 -16.41 -28.78
N THR A 169 -28.46 -17.25 -29.77
CA THR A 169 -27.80 -18.55 -29.98
C THR A 169 -26.41 -18.48 -30.61
N ASP A 170 -26.14 -17.47 -31.45
CA ASP A 170 -24.95 -17.50 -32.33
C ASP A 170 -23.80 -16.59 -31.85
N ARG A 171 -23.95 -15.92 -30.70
CA ARG A 171 -22.90 -15.03 -30.19
C ARG A 171 -21.84 -15.82 -29.43
N LYS A 172 -20.58 -15.66 -29.86
CA LYS A 172 -19.40 -16.07 -29.08
C LYS A 172 -19.54 -15.52 -27.65
N GLN A 173 -19.36 -16.37 -26.65
CA GLN A 173 -19.25 -15.93 -25.26
C GLN A 173 -18.10 -14.91 -25.16
N PRO A 174 -18.33 -13.72 -24.60
CA PRO A 174 -17.28 -12.72 -24.42
C PRO A 174 -16.22 -13.20 -23.44
N HIS A 175 -15.10 -12.48 -23.37
CA HIS A 175 -14.07 -12.76 -22.37
C HIS A 175 -14.50 -12.25 -20.99
N TYR A 176 -15.19 -11.11 -20.93
CA TYR A 176 -15.78 -10.56 -19.70
C TYR A 176 -17.27 -10.31 -19.84
N PHE A 177 -18.04 -10.53 -18.75
CA PHE A 177 -19.50 -10.43 -18.81
C PHE A 177 -20.01 -9.05 -19.25
N TRP A 178 -19.29 -7.97 -18.94
CA TRP A 178 -19.66 -6.60 -19.33
C TRP A 178 -19.53 -6.31 -20.83
N GLU A 179 -18.74 -7.08 -21.57
CA GLU A 179 -18.59 -6.92 -23.03
C GLU A 179 -19.89 -7.24 -23.80
N ASN A 180 -20.81 -8.01 -23.19
CA ASN A 180 -22.17 -8.19 -23.73
C ASN A 180 -23.01 -6.89 -23.70
N TYR A 181 -22.60 -5.87 -22.94
CA TYR A 181 -23.42 -4.71 -22.58
C TYR A 181 -22.88 -3.40 -23.20
N ASN A 182 -22.80 -3.36 -24.53
CA ASN A 182 -22.39 -2.17 -25.33
C ASN A 182 -23.09 -0.85 -24.94
N ARG A 183 -24.27 -0.93 -24.32
CA ARG A 183 -24.96 0.18 -23.66
C ARG A 183 -25.68 -0.33 -22.41
N PHE A 184 -25.11 -0.12 -21.23
CA PHE A 184 -25.86 -0.26 -19.97
C PHE A 184 -26.32 1.13 -19.48
N SER A 185 -27.47 1.18 -18.80
CA SER A 185 -27.90 2.39 -18.12
C SER A 185 -27.40 2.38 -16.69
N TYR A 186 -26.72 3.44 -16.26
CA TYR A 186 -26.36 3.63 -14.85
C TYR A 186 -27.57 3.74 -13.91
N LYS A 187 -28.80 3.85 -14.45
CA LYS A 187 -30.05 3.69 -13.69
C LYS A 187 -30.23 2.27 -13.13
N HIS A 188 -29.63 1.26 -13.76
CA HIS A 188 -29.78 -0.16 -13.43
C HIS A 188 -28.63 -0.68 -12.57
N VAL A 189 -27.40 -0.31 -12.94
CA VAL A 189 -26.19 -0.54 -12.13
C VAL A 189 -25.49 0.80 -11.92
N PRO A 190 -25.59 1.39 -10.72
CA PRO A 190 -25.02 2.70 -10.44
C PRO A 190 -23.49 2.59 -10.34
N ILE A 191 -22.79 3.70 -10.58
CA ILE A 191 -21.31 3.72 -10.60
C ILE A 191 -20.70 3.26 -9.27
N GLN A 192 -21.43 3.36 -8.15
CA GLN A 192 -21.07 2.85 -6.84
C GLN A 192 -20.88 1.32 -6.86
N ALA A 193 -21.78 0.56 -7.50
CA ALA A 193 -21.65 -0.89 -7.65
C ALA A 193 -20.46 -1.24 -8.56
N TRP A 194 -20.31 -0.59 -9.71
CA TRP A 194 -19.16 -0.78 -10.60
C TRP A 194 -17.82 -0.44 -9.94
N THR A 195 -17.77 0.63 -9.14
CA THR A 195 -16.57 1.01 -8.37
C THR A 195 -16.30 0.02 -7.24
N ALA A 196 -17.32 -0.59 -6.64
CA ALA A 196 -17.17 -1.66 -5.65
C ALA A 196 -16.70 -2.99 -6.29
N LEU A 197 -17.16 -3.31 -7.51
CA LEU A 197 -16.65 -4.46 -8.28
C LEU A 197 -15.19 -4.25 -8.70
N LEU A 198 -14.86 -3.08 -9.25
CA LEU A 198 -13.49 -2.66 -9.57
C LEU A 198 -12.56 -2.76 -8.36
N LYS A 199 -13.04 -2.29 -7.20
CA LYS A 199 -12.37 -2.48 -5.91
C LYS A 199 -12.21 -3.97 -5.59
N GLY A 200 -13.21 -4.81 -5.81
CA GLY A 200 -13.13 -6.26 -5.64
C GLY A 200 -12.00 -6.89 -6.45
N TYR A 201 -11.93 -6.64 -7.75
CA TYR A 201 -10.84 -7.13 -8.61
C TYR A 201 -9.46 -6.67 -8.13
N VAL A 202 -9.32 -5.38 -7.82
CA VAL A 202 -8.11 -4.81 -7.20
C VAL A 202 -7.76 -5.49 -5.86
N HIS A 203 -8.77 -5.77 -5.03
CA HIS A 203 -8.65 -6.43 -3.73
C HIS A 203 -8.46 -7.96 -3.80
N SER A 204 -8.49 -8.55 -5.00
CA SER A 204 -8.18 -9.97 -5.24
C SER A 204 -7.07 -10.16 -6.29
N GLY A 205 -6.29 -9.12 -6.61
CA GLY A 205 -5.12 -9.21 -7.51
C GLY A 205 -5.46 -9.31 -9.00
N MET A 206 -6.76 -9.28 -9.36
CA MET A 206 -7.27 -9.44 -10.72
C MET A 206 -7.12 -8.14 -11.52
N MET A 207 -5.89 -7.63 -11.63
CA MET A 207 -5.60 -6.30 -12.20
C MET A 207 -6.01 -6.19 -13.67
N GLU A 208 -6.05 -7.30 -14.41
CA GLU A 208 -6.52 -7.33 -15.78
C GLU A 208 -8.03 -7.10 -15.90
N LYS A 209 -8.83 -7.80 -15.08
CA LYS A 209 -10.28 -7.52 -14.95
C LYS A 209 -10.51 -6.07 -14.50
N ALA A 210 -9.67 -5.53 -13.62
CA ALA A 210 -9.78 -4.14 -13.15
C ALA A 210 -9.47 -3.10 -14.24
N ASP A 211 -8.37 -3.27 -14.99
CA ASP A 211 -7.97 -2.43 -16.13
C ASP A 211 -9.01 -2.48 -17.26
N SER A 212 -9.47 -3.69 -17.63
CA SER A 212 -10.52 -3.89 -18.63
C SER A 212 -11.86 -3.26 -18.22
N LEU A 213 -12.32 -3.50 -16.98
CA LEU A 213 -13.55 -2.90 -16.48
C LEU A 213 -13.47 -1.36 -16.49
N PHE A 214 -12.35 -0.78 -16.04
CA PHE A 214 -12.20 0.68 -16.05
C PHE A 214 -12.21 1.26 -17.48
N ASN A 215 -11.55 0.61 -18.43
CA ASN A 215 -11.61 0.97 -19.84
C ASN A 215 -13.04 0.95 -20.38
N HIS A 216 -13.77 -0.15 -20.15
CA HIS A 216 -15.17 -0.29 -20.56
C HIS A 216 -16.08 0.79 -19.95
N LEU A 217 -15.90 1.13 -18.66
CA LEU A 217 -16.66 2.22 -18.01
C LEU A 217 -16.40 3.58 -18.68
N CYS A 218 -15.17 3.84 -19.15
CA CYS A 218 -14.82 5.07 -19.87
C CYS A 218 -15.39 5.08 -21.30
N GLU A 219 -15.30 3.98 -22.03
CA GLU A 219 -15.87 3.84 -23.39
C GLU A 219 -17.39 4.04 -23.39
N VAL A 220 -18.11 3.37 -22.49
CA VAL A 220 -19.58 3.53 -22.37
C VAL A 220 -19.94 4.97 -21.99
N HIS A 221 -19.14 5.64 -21.16
CA HIS A 221 -19.34 7.06 -20.86
C HIS A 221 -19.16 7.94 -22.11
N GLN A 222 -18.09 7.72 -22.89
CA GLN A 222 -17.81 8.47 -24.12
C GLN A 222 -18.90 8.29 -25.19
N LEU A 223 -19.45 7.08 -25.34
CA LEU A 223 -20.60 6.80 -26.22
C LEU A 223 -21.88 7.52 -25.75
N SER A 224 -22.05 7.68 -24.44
CA SER A 224 -23.21 8.39 -23.86
C SER A 224 -23.15 9.92 -24.04
N THR A 225 -21.95 10.51 -24.08
CA THR A 225 -21.77 11.96 -24.25
C THR A 225 -21.79 12.40 -25.72
N THR A 226 -21.19 11.62 -26.62
CA THR A 226 -21.12 11.91 -28.07
C THR A 226 -22.47 11.85 -28.77
N SER A 227 -23.37 10.97 -28.34
CA SER A 227 -24.72 10.82 -28.91
C SER A 227 -25.69 11.98 -28.61
N SER A 228 -25.31 12.93 -27.75
CA SER A 228 -26.14 14.08 -27.34
C SER A 228 -26.00 15.33 -28.24
N THR A 229 -25.40 15.21 -29.43
CA THR A 229 -25.06 16.35 -30.31
C THR A 229 -26.23 17.02 -31.04
N ASN A 230 -27.47 16.51 -30.88
CA ASN A 230 -28.66 17.16 -31.41
C ASN A 230 -28.90 18.54 -30.77
N LYS A 231 -28.71 19.59 -31.59
CA LYS A 231 -28.45 20.99 -31.20
C LYS A 231 -29.55 21.70 -30.39
N GLY A 232 -30.73 21.10 -30.19
CA GLY A 232 -31.87 21.71 -29.49
C GLY A 232 -31.83 21.65 -27.95
N ALA A 233 -31.06 20.73 -27.36
CA ALA A 233 -31.21 20.36 -25.95
C ALA A 233 -30.06 20.83 -25.02
N LYS A 234 -29.72 22.12 -25.01
CA LYS A 234 -28.75 22.71 -24.05
C LYS A 234 -29.21 22.67 -22.57
N ARG A 235 -30.42 22.15 -22.27
CA ARG A 235 -30.98 22.13 -20.91
C ARG A 235 -30.43 20.98 -20.06
N LYS A 236 -29.42 21.34 -19.25
CA LYS A 236 -28.82 20.58 -18.12
C LYS A 236 -28.11 19.27 -18.49
N ARG A 237 -26.77 19.34 -18.49
CA ARG A 237 -25.82 18.20 -18.47
C ARG A 237 -25.91 17.32 -17.19
N ALA A 238 -27.02 17.31 -16.46
CA ALA A 238 -27.18 16.55 -15.21
C ALA A 238 -27.10 15.02 -15.39
N GLY A 239 -27.06 14.52 -16.64
CA GLY A 239 -26.81 13.11 -16.93
C GLY A 239 -25.35 12.65 -16.77
N SER A 240 -24.37 13.58 -16.68
CA SER A 240 -22.95 13.21 -16.59
C SER A 240 -22.53 12.66 -15.21
N GLU A 241 -23.35 12.87 -14.16
CA GLU A 241 -23.02 12.50 -12.78
C GLU A 241 -22.83 10.99 -12.54
N ASN A 242 -23.30 10.16 -13.47
CA ASN A 242 -23.28 8.71 -13.34
C ASN A 242 -22.08 8.02 -14.01
N GLY A 243 -21.20 8.76 -14.71
CA GLY A 243 -19.99 8.20 -15.31
C GLY A 243 -18.95 7.72 -14.28
N PRO A 244 -17.88 7.02 -14.73
CA PRO A 244 -16.69 6.85 -13.91
C PRO A 244 -16.20 8.23 -13.44
N ASN A 245 -15.73 8.29 -12.20
CA ASN A 245 -15.36 9.55 -11.55
C ASN A 245 -14.03 9.40 -10.78
N VAL A 246 -13.59 10.46 -10.11
CA VAL A 246 -12.31 10.50 -9.38
C VAL A 246 -12.17 9.36 -8.35
N ARG A 247 -13.27 8.89 -7.76
CA ARG A 247 -13.24 7.74 -6.84
C ARG A 247 -13.02 6.42 -7.60
N THR A 248 -13.61 6.27 -8.79
CA THR A 248 -13.39 5.11 -9.66
C THR A 248 -11.92 5.07 -10.11
N LEU A 249 -11.37 6.20 -10.58
CA LEU A 249 -9.94 6.33 -10.90
C LEU A 249 -9.05 6.00 -9.70
N ASN A 250 -9.26 6.65 -8.56
CA ASN A 250 -8.41 6.48 -7.37
C ASN A 250 -8.53 5.08 -6.76
N THR A 251 -9.61 4.35 -7.04
CA THR A 251 -9.73 2.92 -6.70
C THR A 251 -8.78 2.08 -7.55
N LEU A 252 -8.73 2.31 -8.86
CA LEU A 252 -7.79 1.63 -9.76
C LEU A 252 -6.33 2.03 -9.47
N LEU A 253 -6.00 3.33 -9.38
CA LEU A 253 -4.64 3.80 -9.09
C LEU A 253 -4.09 3.26 -7.76
N ARG A 254 -4.94 3.15 -6.73
CA ARG A 254 -4.57 2.54 -5.45
C ARG A 254 -4.32 1.03 -5.59
N GLY A 255 -5.03 0.35 -6.48
CA GLY A 255 -4.78 -1.06 -6.81
C GLY A 255 -3.49 -1.26 -7.59
N CYS A 256 -3.24 -0.40 -8.56
CA CYS A 256 -1.97 -0.32 -9.27
C CYS A 256 -0.80 -0.18 -8.28
N LEU A 257 -0.93 0.69 -7.27
CA LEU A 257 0.10 0.85 -6.23
C LEU A 257 0.35 -0.42 -5.39
N TRP A 258 -0.59 -1.36 -5.33
CA TRP A 258 -0.41 -2.64 -4.62
C TRP A 258 0.18 -3.76 -5.48
N THR A 259 0.13 -3.63 -6.80
CA THR A 259 0.35 -4.71 -7.76
C THR A 259 1.54 -4.37 -8.63
N ALA A 260 2.60 -5.19 -8.64
CA ALA A 260 3.65 -5.04 -9.66
C ALA A 260 3.12 -5.45 -11.05
N THR A 261 4.00 -5.46 -12.04
CA THR A 261 3.63 -5.85 -13.41
C THR A 261 3.40 -7.36 -13.50
N SER A 262 2.22 -7.77 -13.98
CA SER A 262 1.88 -9.13 -14.38
C SER A 262 1.81 -9.23 -15.89
N LEU A 263 2.28 -10.36 -16.42
CA LEU A 263 1.92 -10.82 -17.75
C LEU A 263 0.45 -11.30 -17.71
N SER A 264 -0.35 -10.88 -18.69
CA SER A 264 -1.63 -11.53 -18.98
C SER A 264 -1.32 -12.84 -19.71
N VAL A 265 -1.59 -13.96 -19.03
CA VAL A 265 -1.63 -15.27 -19.68
C VAL A 265 -3.01 -15.41 -20.29
N HIS A 266 -3.16 -15.05 -21.57
CA HIS A 266 -4.35 -15.46 -22.31
C HIS A 266 -4.41 -16.99 -22.33
N ASP A 267 -5.50 -17.57 -21.83
CA ASP A 267 -5.73 -19.01 -21.79
C ASP A 267 -5.44 -19.64 -23.17
N GLY A 268 -4.33 -20.38 -23.26
CA GLY A 268 -3.72 -20.81 -24.54
C GLY A 268 -4.58 -21.72 -25.42
N ASN A 269 -5.78 -22.10 -24.96
CA ASN A 269 -6.74 -22.93 -25.68
C ASN A 269 -7.76 -22.15 -26.54
N LYS A 270 -7.71 -20.80 -26.58
CA LYS A 270 -8.51 -19.99 -27.51
C LYS A 270 -7.67 -18.96 -28.26
N VAL A 271 -6.82 -19.46 -29.18
CA VAL A 271 -6.37 -18.66 -30.32
C VAL A 271 -7.58 -18.35 -31.19
N ILE A 272 -8.21 -17.18 -30.97
CA ILE A 272 -9.29 -16.70 -31.82
C ILE A 272 -8.68 -16.25 -33.14
N ILE A 273 -8.64 -17.14 -34.13
CA ILE A 273 -8.31 -16.82 -35.52
C ILE A 273 -9.42 -15.91 -36.08
N GLY A 274 -9.26 -14.60 -35.86
CA GLY A 274 -10.11 -13.54 -36.40
C GLY A 274 -9.51 -12.99 -37.69
N ASN A 275 -9.94 -13.54 -38.84
CA ASN A 275 -9.26 -13.37 -40.13
C ASN A 275 -9.13 -11.96 -40.73
N ASN A 276 -9.63 -10.88 -40.10
CA ASN A 276 -9.83 -9.57 -40.77
C ASN A 276 -9.35 -8.33 -40.00
N SER A 277 -8.26 -8.44 -39.22
CA SER A 277 -7.52 -7.25 -38.75
C SER A 277 -6.01 -7.47 -38.89
N ASN A 278 -5.38 -6.74 -39.83
CA ASN A 278 -3.94 -6.77 -40.09
C ASN A 278 -3.08 -6.13 -38.97
N ASP A 279 -3.63 -5.87 -37.79
CA ASP A 279 -2.87 -5.48 -36.59
C ASP A 279 -2.17 -6.72 -35.99
N CYS A 280 -1.17 -7.17 -36.73
CA CYS A 280 -0.37 -8.36 -36.45
C CYS A 280 0.60 -8.11 -35.29
N CYS A 281 0.11 -8.14 -34.05
CA CYS A 281 0.86 -8.69 -32.92
C CYS A 281 -0.06 -8.99 -31.73
N SER A 282 -0.23 -10.28 -31.40
CA SER A 282 -0.75 -10.70 -30.09
C SER A 282 0.32 -10.50 -29.02
N MET A 283 0.72 -9.24 -28.80
CA MET A 283 1.68 -8.87 -27.77
C MET A 283 1.16 -9.28 -26.40
N GLU A 284 1.99 -9.96 -25.61
CA GLU A 284 1.75 -10.22 -24.19
C GLU A 284 1.40 -8.89 -23.50
N LYS A 285 0.13 -8.71 -23.11
CA LYS A 285 -0.33 -7.44 -22.54
C LYS A 285 0.22 -7.33 -21.12
N LEU A 286 1.24 -6.49 -20.94
CA LEU A 286 1.67 -6.10 -19.60
C LEU A 286 0.57 -5.29 -18.90
N VAL A 287 0.13 -5.83 -17.77
CA VAL A 287 -0.87 -5.27 -16.86
C VAL A 287 -0.21 -5.09 -15.49
N GLY A 288 -0.66 -4.15 -14.67
CA GLY A 288 -0.08 -3.92 -13.34
C GLY A 288 0.24 -2.46 -13.09
N GLY A 289 0.97 -2.19 -12.00
CA GLY A 289 1.11 -0.88 -11.39
C GLY A 289 1.24 0.30 -12.35
N VAL A 290 2.39 0.46 -12.99
CA VAL A 290 2.65 1.63 -13.85
C VAL A 290 1.79 1.59 -15.11
N MET A 291 1.81 0.46 -15.84
CA MET A 291 1.16 0.33 -17.16
C MET A 291 -0.36 0.56 -17.12
N SER A 292 -1.06 -0.03 -16.14
CA SER A 292 -2.51 0.17 -15.97
C SER A 292 -2.82 1.59 -15.46
N ALA A 293 -1.96 2.18 -14.63
CA ALA A 293 -2.16 3.55 -14.16
C ALA A 293 -1.98 4.60 -15.28
N GLU A 294 -1.01 4.43 -16.18
CA GLU A 294 -0.83 5.31 -17.34
C GLU A 294 -2.02 5.24 -18.31
N ARG A 295 -2.51 4.02 -18.59
CA ARG A 295 -3.74 3.83 -19.39
C ARG A 295 -4.95 4.50 -18.72
N ALA A 296 -5.15 4.28 -17.42
CA ALA A 296 -6.23 4.89 -16.65
C ALA A 296 -6.16 6.42 -16.66
N TRP A 297 -4.96 6.99 -16.53
CA TRP A 297 -4.74 8.43 -16.59
C TRP A 297 -5.10 9.01 -17.96
N SER A 298 -4.63 8.40 -19.05
CA SER A 298 -4.97 8.83 -20.42
C SER A 298 -6.47 8.73 -20.71
N LEU A 299 -7.15 7.69 -20.20
CA LEU A 299 -8.60 7.56 -20.30
C LEU A 299 -9.34 8.67 -19.55
N CYS A 300 -8.90 9.01 -18.33
CA CYS A 300 -9.51 10.10 -17.55
C CYS A 300 -9.51 11.45 -18.26
N GLU A 301 -8.43 11.77 -18.97
CA GLU A 301 -8.34 13.00 -19.77
C GLU A 301 -9.31 12.96 -20.98
N LYS A 302 -9.57 11.78 -21.56
CA LYS A 302 -10.56 11.60 -22.65
C LYS A 302 -12.02 11.69 -22.18
N VAL A 303 -12.32 11.31 -20.94
CA VAL A 303 -13.69 11.30 -20.38
C VAL A 303 -13.98 12.43 -19.37
N ASP A 304 -13.10 13.44 -19.28
CA ASP A 304 -13.24 14.60 -18.38
C ASP A 304 -13.43 14.21 -16.90
N ILE A 305 -12.73 13.16 -16.45
CA ILE A 305 -12.71 12.80 -15.03
C ILE A 305 -11.88 13.84 -14.29
N ARG A 306 -12.55 14.65 -13.47
CA ARG A 306 -11.90 15.66 -12.62
C ARG A 306 -10.95 15.01 -11.60
N ILE A 307 -9.66 15.12 -11.88
CA ILE A 307 -8.54 14.64 -11.07
C ILE A 307 -8.46 15.39 -9.73
N ASP A 308 -8.02 14.73 -8.65
CA ASP A 308 -7.75 15.35 -7.34
C ASP A 308 -6.32 15.13 -6.85
N SER A 309 -5.94 15.79 -5.74
CA SER A 309 -4.59 15.69 -5.17
C SER A 309 -4.19 14.26 -4.78
N SER A 310 -5.14 13.36 -4.50
CA SER A 310 -4.86 11.95 -4.23
C SER A 310 -4.67 11.11 -5.49
N SER A 311 -5.26 11.50 -6.62
CA SER A 311 -4.94 10.93 -7.93
C SER A 311 -3.46 11.16 -8.27
N TYR A 312 -2.98 12.41 -8.09
CA TYR A 312 -1.56 12.76 -8.24
C TYR A 312 -0.68 12.02 -7.22
N GLU A 313 -1.09 11.96 -5.94
CA GLU A 313 -0.36 11.23 -4.89
C GLU A 313 -0.09 9.77 -5.28
N TYR A 314 -1.10 9.05 -5.79
CA TYR A 314 -0.94 7.67 -6.24
C TYR A 314 -0.08 7.53 -7.50
N PHE A 315 -0.29 8.40 -8.49
CA PHE A 315 0.38 8.29 -9.78
C PHE A 315 1.86 8.68 -9.70
N ILE A 316 2.20 9.76 -8.98
CA ILE A 316 3.57 10.18 -8.73
C ILE A 316 4.31 9.14 -7.88
N ALA A 317 3.64 8.52 -6.88
CA ALA A 317 4.23 7.44 -6.10
C ALA A 317 4.58 6.21 -6.97
N LEU A 318 3.71 5.83 -7.90
CA LEU A 318 3.95 4.75 -8.86
C LEU A 318 5.14 5.04 -9.79
N LEU A 319 5.19 6.23 -10.39
CA LEU A 319 6.31 6.64 -11.24
C LEU A 319 7.62 6.70 -10.45
N SER A 320 7.58 7.18 -9.21
CA SER A 320 8.75 7.22 -8.32
C SER A 320 9.23 5.83 -7.90
N GLN A 321 8.31 4.89 -7.68
CA GLN A 321 8.62 3.48 -7.37
C GLN A 321 9.34 2.80 -8.56
N ALA A 322 8.90 3.10 -9.78
CA ALA A 322 9.56 2.68 -11.01
C ALA A 322 10.74 3.59 -11.42
N LEU A 323 11.22 4.48 -10.55
CA LEU A 323 12.36 5.38 -10.80
C LEU A 323 12.23 6.27 -12.06
N ARG A 324 11.00 6.47 -12.57
CA ARG A 324 10.64 7.38 -13.67
C ARG A 324 10.49 8.82 -13.17
N LEU A 325 11.57 9.34 -12.58
CA LEU A 325 11.53 10.54 -11.75
C LEU A 325 11.30 11.84 -12.52
N HIS A 326 11.70 11.89 -13.80
CA HIS A 326 11.41 13.05 -14.64
C HIS A 326 9.90 13.17 -14.90
N ASP A 327 9.24 12.06 -15.23
CA ASP A 327 7.78 12.01 -15.37
C ASP A 327 7.11 12.37 -14.05
N ALA A 328 7.58 11.80 -12.93
CA ALA A 328 7.08 12.10 -11.59
C ALA A 328 7.18 13.60 -11.23
N GLU A 329 8.30 14.27 -11.55
CA GLU A 329 8.45 15.72 -11.37
C GLU A 329 7.54 16.52 -12.31
N ASN A 330 7.37 16.10 -13.57
CA ASN A 330 6.45 16.77 -14.51
C ASN A 330 4.99 16.71 -14.00
N PHE A 331 4.55 15.56 -13.47
CA PHE A 331 3.24 15.43 -12.83
C PHE A 331 3.14 16.20 -11.50
N LEU A 332 4.24 16.35 -10.74
CA LEU A 332 4.29 17.20 -9.56
C LEU A 332 4.14 18.69 -9.92
N GLN A 333 4.74 19.16 -11.02
CA GLN A 333 4.55 20.53 -11.50
C GLN A 333 3.12 20.75 -12.01
N LYS A 334 2.53 19.77 -12.73
CA LYS A 334 1.11 19.81 -13.13
C LYS A 334 0.20 19.92 -11.90
N MET A 335 0.43 19.09 -10.87
CA MET A 335 -0.28 19.15 -9.59
C MET A 335 -0.17 20.54 -8.93
N ARG A 336 1.02 21.15 -8.89
CA ARG A 336 1.20 22.52 -8.37
C ARG A 336 0.37 23.51 -9.18
N SER A 337 0.44 23.50 -10.51
CA SER A 337 -0.31 24.43 -11.35
C SER A 337 -1.84 24.30 -11.23
N GLU A 338 -2.36 23.12 -10.87
CA GLU A 338 -3.80 22.87 -10.75
C GLU A 338 -4.39 23.18 -9.37
N PHE A 339 -3.56 23.15 -8.31
CA PHE A 339 -3.99 23.20 -6.90
C PHE A 339 -3.31 24.28 -6.05
N SER A 340 -2.09 24.69 -6.40
CA SER A 340 -1.40 25.82 -5.78
C SER A 340 -1.61 27.06 -6.65
N ASN A 341 -2.41 28.01 -6.15
CA ASN A 341 -2.47 29.34 -6.76
C ASN A 341 -1.06 29.96 -6.82
N ASP A 342 -0.84 30.78 -7.85
CA ASP A 342 0.46 31.26 -8.30
C ASP A 342 1.48 31.56 -7.18
N TYR A 343 2.61 30.85 -7.20
CA TYR A 343 3.58 30.74 -6.09
C TYR A 343 4.28 32.05 -5.72
N GLY A 344 4.09 33.12 -6.49
CA GLY A 344 4.65 34.45 -6.21
C GLY A 344 4.04 35.15 -4.98
N SER A 345 2.82 34.78 -4.58
CA SER A 345 2.25 35.24 -3.31
C SER A 345 2.59 34.25 -2.19
N ARG A 346 3.15 34.75 -1.08
CA ARG A 346 3.39 33.97 0.16
C ARG A 346 2.17 33.10 0.45
N VAL A 347 2.40 31.84 0.84
CA VAL A 347 1.36 30.84 1.17
C VAL A 347 0.27 31.50 2.02
N GLY A 348 -0.83 31.89 1.39
CA GLY A 348 -1.93 32.53 2.09
C GLY A 348 -2.64 31.53 3.00
N ASP A 349 -3.27 32.04 4.06
CA ASP A 349 -3.93 31.26 5.13
C ASP A 349 -5.07 30.31 4.65
N ASP A 350 -5.32 30.26 3.35
CA ASP A 350 -6.44 29.62 2.65
C ASP A 350 -6.09 28.31 1.90
N GLN A 351 -4.84 27.84 1.90
CA GLN A 351 -4.50 26.56 1.26
C GLN A 351 -5.02 25.36 2.08
N ASP A 352 -5.67 24.38 1.42
CA ASP A 352 -6.14 23.17 2.10
C ASP A 352 -4.94 22.30 2.53
N PRO A 353 -4.75 22.02 3.85
CA PRO A 353 -3.59 21.26 4.33
C PRO A 353 -3.45 19.88 3.69
N THR A 354 -4.56 19.28 3.20
CA THR A 354 -4.50 17.98 2.50
C THR A 354 -3.75 18.04 1.17
N ILE A 355 -3.65 19.21 0.53
CA ILE A 355 -2.88 19.40 -0.69
C ILE A 355 -1.39 19.44 -0.34
N ILE A 356 -1.01 20.20 0.69
CA ILE A 356 0.37 20.28 1.20
C ILE A 356 0.85 18.91 1.70
N GLU A 357 0.03 18.20 2.49
CA GLU A 357 0.27 16.80 2.88
C GLU A 357 0.59 15.91 1.66
N SER A 358 -0.14 16.09 0.54
CA SER A 358 0.02 15.28 -0.66
C SER A 358 1.29 15.67 -1.45
N LEU A 359 1.64 16.96 -1.50
CA LEU A 359 2.90 17.45 -2.09
C LEU A 359 4.13 16.88 -1.34
N VAL A 360 4.09 16.86 0.00
CA VAL A 360 5.17 16.26 0.83
C VAL A 360 5.34 14.78 0.51
N VAL A 361 4.24 14.02 0.38
CA VAL A 361 4.29 12.59 0.03
C VAL A 361 4.94 12.38 -1.34
N CYS A 362 4.56 13.19 -2.33
CA CYS A 362 5.14 13.14 -3.68
C CYS A 362 6.64 13.46 -3.66
N LEU A 363 7.05 14.52 -2.95
CA LEU A 363 8.44 14.94 -2.84
C LEU A 363 9.33 13.90 -2.13
N VAL A 364 8.84 13.28 -1.05
CA VAL A 364 9.57 12.20 -0.37
C VAL A 364 9.71 10.96 -1.26
N ALA A 365 8.67 10.60 -2.02
CA ALA A 365 8.73 9.50 -2.97
C ALA A 365 9.76 9.75 -4.10
N ILE A 366 9.77 10.96 -4.68
CA ILE A 366 10.73 11.38 -5.71
C ILE A 366 12.15 11.43 -5.12
N ALA A 367 12.33 12.01 -3.93
CA ALA A 367 13.62 12.08 -3.24
C ALA A 367 14.23 10.69 -2.99
N ARG A 368 13.41 9.73 -2.53
CA ARG A 368 13.79 8.33 -2.35
C ARG A 368 14.26 7.70 -3.66
N GLY A 369 13.52 7.91 -4.75
CA GLY A 369 13.93 7.44 -6.07
C GLY A 369 15.24 8.06 -6.55
N TYR A 370 15.44 9.36 -6.32
CA TYR A 370 16.69 10.04 -6.68
C TYR A 370 17.88 9.51 -5.88
N ALA A 371 17.69 9.21 -4.60
CA ALA A 371 18.71 8.55 -3.77
C ALA A 371 19.05 7.13 -4.29
N LEU A 372 18.05 6.34 -4.70
CA LEU A 372 18.25 5.01 -5.30
C LEU A 372 18.99 5.08 -6.66
N LEU A 373 18.72 6.08 -7.49
CA LEU A 373 19.48 6.36 -8.72
C LEU A 373 20.81 7.10 -8.47
N GLY A 374 21.23 7.27 -7.22
CA GLY A 374 22.47 7.97 -6.86
C GLY A 374 22.57 9.40 -7.40
N LYS A 375 21.44 10.11 -7.52
CA LYS A 375 21.34 11.52 -7.90
C LYS A 375 21.19 12.38 -6.65
N GLU A 376 22.30 12.51 -5.91
CA GLU A 376 22.36 13.11 -4.57
C GLU A 376 21.67 14.49 -4.49
N LYS A 377 22.08 15.42 -5.36
CA LYS A 377 21.59 16.81 -5.34
C LYS A 377 20.09 16.93 -5.61
N ASP A 378 19.55 16.10 -6.50
CA ASP A 378 18.11 16.08 -6.80
C ASP A 378 17.31 15.47 -5.64
N GLY A 379 17.80 14.38 -5.05
CA GLY A 379 17.21 13.76 -3.87
C GLY A 379 17.18 14.71 -2.68
N GLN A 380 18.31 15.37 -2.40
CA GLN A 380 18.43 16.38 -1.35
C GLN A 380 17.50 17.57 -1.62
N ARG A 381 17.45 18.12 -2.85
CA ARG A 381 16.52 19.20 -3.25
C ARG A 381 15.07 18.85 -2.93
N CYS A 382 14.61 17.68 -3.34
CA CYS A 382 13.23 17.24 -3.08
C CYS A 382 12.97 17.01 -1.58
N ALA A 383 13.94 16.46 -0.85
CA ALA A 383 13.82 16.23 0.60
C ALA A 383 13.80 17.55 1.40
N GLU A 384 14.65 18.52 1.05
CA GLU A 384 14.62 19.86 1.63
C GLU A 384 13.30 20.59 1.34
N GLU A 385 12.77 20.47 0.12
CA GLU A 385 11.47 21.08 -0.20
C GLU A 385 10.33 20.43 0.61
N ALA A 386 10.34 19.11 0.77
CA ALA A 386 9.40 18.40 1.65
C ALA A 386 9.48 18.89 3.11
N LEU A 387 10.69 19.11 3.63
CA LEU A 387 10.90 19.62 4.99
C LEU A 387 10.40 21.06 5.17
N ARG A 388 10.48 21.92 4.13
CA ARG A 388 9.90 23.28 4.16
C ARG A 388 8.38 23.23 4.30
N TYR A 389 7.69 22.48 3.44
CA TYR A 389 6.23 22.31 3.56
C TYR A 389 5.79 21.71 4.91
N LEU A 390 6.58 20.79 5.48
CA LEU A 390 6.31 20.24 6.81
C LEU A 390 6.41 21.30 7.92
N HIS A 391 7.40 22.19 7.84
CA HIS A 391 7.55 23.33 8.76
C HIS A 391 6.40 24.33 8.63
N ASP A 392 5.90 24.57 7.42
CA ASP A 392 4.76 25.46 7.17
C ASP A 392 3.43 24.88 7.73
N ILE A 393 3.23 23.56 7.62
CA ILE A 393 2.11 22.85 8.26
C ILE A 393 2.18 22.97 9.79
N ASP A 394 3.36 22.80 10.40
CA ASP A 394 3.52 22.95 11.85
C ASP A 394 3.19 24.39 12.27
N SER A 395 3.74 25.39 11.55
CA SER A 395 3.58 26.81 11.81
C SER A 395 2.11 27.26 11.79
N THR A 396 1.38 26.93 10.72
CA THR A 396 -0.05 27.26 10.55
C THR A 396 -0.94 26.58 11.62
N SER A 397 -0.59 25.37 12.07
CA SER A 397 -1.34 24.68 13.13
C SER A 397 -1.29 25.41 14.49
N THR A 398 -0.20 26.16 14.78
CA THR A 398 -0.07 26.90 16.05
C THR A 398 -0.88 28.19 16.10
N GLN A 399 -1.14 28.83 14.95
CA GLN A 399 -1.86 30.11 14.88
C GLN A 399 -3.38 29.91 14.94
N THR A 400 -3.91 28.96 14.16
CA THR A 400 -5.34 28.61 14.09
C THR A 400 -5.95 28.25 15.45
N GLY A 401 -5.17 27.69 16.37
CA GLY A 401 -5.60 27.39 17.74
C GLY A 401 -6.00 28.60 18.60
N LYS A 402 -5.73 29.84 18.17
CA LYS A 402 -6.08 31.07 18.89
C LYS A 402 -7.22 31.89 18.25
N ALA A 403 -7.52 31.69 16.97
CA ALA A 403 -8.43 32.56 16.20
C ALA A 403 -9.81 31.93 15.90
N ALA A 404 -10.02 30.64 16.18
CA ALA A 404 -11.19 29.88 15.75
C ALA A 404 -12.54 30.24 16.44
N SER A 405 -12.63 31.36 17.16
CA SER A 405 -13.83 31.82 17.86
C SER A 405 -14.64 32.91 17.13
N ALA A 406 -14.13 33.49 16.02
CA ALA A 406 -14.75 34.67 15.41
C ALA A 406 -14.51 34.85 13.89
N VAL A 407 -15.06 33.97 13.04
CA VAL A 407 -15.27 34.27 11.60
C VAL A 407 -16.62 33.73 11.14
N SER A 408 -17.45 34.60 10.54
CA SER A 408 -18.82 34.33 10.10
C SER A 408 -18.92 33.92 8.63
N ASN A 409 -20.12 33.52 8.21
CA ASN A 409 -20.45 33.16 6.83
C ASN A 409 -20.17 34.31 5.84
N ASP A 410 -19.41 34.04 4.79
CA ASP A 410 -19.41 34.85 3.56
C ASP A 410 -19.24 33.94 2.32
N ASP A 411 -20.10 34.13 1.32
CA ASP A 411 -20.28 33.24 0.17
C ASP A 411 -19.49 33.75 -1.05
N THR A 412 -18.16 33.58 -1.01
CA THR A 412 -17.24 33.96 -2.10
C THR A 412 -17.07 32.82 -3.13
N PRO A 413 -16.74 33.14 -4.41
CA PRO A 413 -16.90 32.22 -5.53
C PRO A 413 -16.01 30.96 -5.45
N THR A 414 -16.49 29.90 -6.11
CA THR A 414 -16.04 28.52 -5.94
C THR A 414 -14.56 28.26 -6.28
N LYS A 415 -13.66 28.46 -5.31
CA LYS A 415 -12.34 27.82 -5.28
C LYS A 415 -12.50 26.32 -5.56
N ARG A 416 -11.56 25.72 -6.32
CA ARG A 416 -11.57 24.30 -6.70
C ARG A 416 -11.49 23.36 -5.48
N ARG A 417 -12.61 23.18 -4.76
CA ARG A 417 -12.68 22.28 -3.60
C ARG A 417 -12.34 20.85 -4.03
N ALA A 418 -11.40 20.24 -3.33
CA ALA A 418 -11.12 18.81 -3.43
C ALA A 418 -12.40 18.04 -3.05
N THR A 419 -12.94 17.31 -4.02
CA THR A 419 -14.27 16.66 -3.93
C THR A 419 -14.18 15.14 -3.77
N GLY A 420 -12.96 14.60 -3.61
CA GLY A 420 -12.69 13.18 -3.38
C GLY A 420 -11.89 12.90 -2.09
N GLY A 421 -11.98 11.64 -1.65
CA GLY A 421 -10.95 10.99 -0.80
C GLY A 421 -10.98 11.27 0.70
N LYS A 422 -10.66 12.50 1.14
CA LYS A 422 -10.11 12.74 2.50
C LYS A 422 -11.03 13.49 3.50
N LYS A 423 -12.22 13.95 3.09
CA LYS A 423 -13.23 14.57 3.98
C LYS A 423 -14.42 13.62 4.18
N ALA A 424 -14.97 13.59 5.40
CA ALA A 424 -16.17 12.80 5.69
C ALA A 424 -17.37 13.33 4.88
N TRP A 425 -18.34 12.46 4.60
CA TRP A 425 -19.68 12.95 4.22
C TRP A 425 -20.17 13.89 5.31
N LYS A 426 -20.65 15.08 4.91
CA LYS A 426 -21.47 15.91 5.79
C LYS A 426 -22.82 15.20 5.90
N ASP A 427 -23.03 14.47 6.98
CA ASP A 427 -24.36 14.02 7.34
C ASP A 427 -25.17 15.27 7.71
N ASN A 428 -26.21 15.57 6.92
CA ASN A 428 -27.07 16.75 7.15
C ASN A 428 -27.97 16.61 8.39
N ASN A 429 -27.84 15.53 9.18
CA ASN A 429 -28.58 15.33 10.42
C ASN A 429 -27.77 15.84 11.63
N THR A 430 -28.32 16.87 12.27
CA THR A 430 -27.78 17.56 13.46
C THR A 430 -27.62 16.67 14.71
N THR A 431 -28.12 15.44 14.70
CA THR A 431 -28.07 14.49 15.84
C THR A 431 -26.83 13.60 15.88
N ALA A 432 -25.93 13.65 14.88
CA ALA A 432 -24.77 12.75 14.77
C ALA A 432 -23.47 13.27 15.42
N THR A 433 -23.55 14.27 16.31
CA THR A 433 -22.39 15.04 16.82
C THR A 433 -21.34 14.22 17.57
N GLU A 434 -21.71 13.23 18.39
CA GLU A 434 -20.71 12.47 19.17
C GLU A 434 -19.84 11.52 18.33
N SER A 435 -20.41 10.87 17.31
CA SER A 435 -19.69 9.86 16.52
C SER A 435 -18.60 10.48 15.63
N THR A 436 -18.82 11.71 15.16
CA THR A 436 -17.91 12.42 14.26
C THR A 436 -16.65 12.90 14.98
N GLY A 437 -16.74 13.28 16.26
CA GLY A 437 -15.60 13.71 17.08
C GLY A 437 -14.47 12.67 17.11
N ARG A 438 -14.79 11.41 17.46
CA ARG A 438 -13.80 10.31 17.52
C ARG A 438 -13.14 10.02 16.18
N ARG A 439 -13.89 10.12 15.07
CA ARG A 439 -13.33 9.93 13.71
C ARG A 439 -12.37 11.06 13.35
N ASN A 440 -12.69 12.30 13.72
CA ASN A 440 -11.83 13.46 13.48
C ASN A 440 -10.55 13.38 14.31
N GLU A 441 -10.62 12.93 15.56
CA GLU A 441 -9.46 12.69 16.43
C GLU A 441 -8.54 11.60 15.85
N SER A 442 -9.09 10.44 15.48
CA SER A 442 -8.36 9.35 14.83
C SER A 442 -7.71 9.80 13.50
N ASN A 443 -8.43 10.56 12.66
CA ASN A 443 -7.87 11.15 11.44
C ASN A 443 -6.73 12.15 11.72
N LYS A 444 -6.86 13.00 12.75
CA LYS A 444 -5.82 13.96 13.16
C LYS A 444 -4.57 13.23 13.64
N LEU A 445 -4.75 12.16 14.42
CA LEU A 445 -3.67 11.34 14.93
C LEU A 445 -2.93 10.59 13.81
N PHE A 446 -3.67 9.97 12.89
CA PHE A 446 -3.11 9.32 11.70
C PHE A 446 -2.29 10.30 10.84
N ARG A 447 -2.81 11.52 10.60
CA ARG A 447 -2.08 12.57 9.87
C ARG A 447 -0.81 13.01 10.61
N SER A 448 -0.89 13.24 11.92
CA SER A 448 0.26 13.62 12.74
C SER A 448 1.36 12.55 12.70
N HIS A 449 0.99 11.27 12.79
CA HIS A 449 1.92 10.16 12.64
C HIS A 449 2.55 10.14 11.24
N ARG A 450 1.72 10.19 10.18
CA ARG A 450 2.18 10.21 8.79
C ARG A 450 3.16 11.36 8.51
N LEU A 451 2.88 12.56 9.03
CA LEU A 451 3.74 13.73 8.89
C LEU A 451 5.05 13.58 9.67
N SER A 452 5.02 12.95 10.86
CA SER A 452 6.24 12.61 11.61
C SER A 452 7.14 11.63 10.84
N GLU A 453 6.54 10.64 10.18
CA GLU A 453 7.28 9.66 9.37
C GLU A 453 7.86 10.28 8.10
N LEU A 454 7.08 11.09 7.39
CA LEU A 454 7.57 11.86 6.23
C LEU A 454 8.70 12.82 6.63
N ARG A 455 8.63 13.44 7.82
CA ARG A 455 9.70 14.30 8.35
C ARG A 455 10.97 13.52 8.69
N SER A 456 10.82 12.33 9.28
CA SER A 456 11.95 11.44 9.58
C SER A 456 12.61 10.94 8.30
N GLU A 457 11.82 10.51 7.31
CA GLU A 457 12.33 10.02 6.03
C GLU A 457 12.99 11.14 5.22
N ALA A 458 12.37 12.32 5.13
CA ALA A 458 12.95 13.48 4.45
C ALA A 458 14.27 13.95 5.11
N SER A 459 14.35 13.93 6.44
CA SER A 459 15.62 14.24 7.14
C SER A 459 16.74 13.25 6.79
N ILE A 460 16.42 11.95 6.77
CA ILE A 460 17.39 10.89 6.39
C ILE A 460 17.82 11.08 4.93
N LEU A 461 16.88 11.34 4.01
CA LEU A 461 17.17 11.55 2.58
C LEU A 461 17.98 12.82 2.31
N ARG A 462 17.77 13.90 3.09
CA ARG A 462 18.57 15.14 3.02
C ARG A 462 20.02 14.90 3.44
N GLU A 463 20.25 14.07 4.46
CA GLU A 463 21.58 13.76 5.00
C GLU A 463 22.27 12.58 4.26
N PHE A 464 21.65 12.07 3.20
CA PHE A 464 22.08 10.85 2.53
C PHE A 464 23.22 11.10 1.52
N ILE A 465 24.45 10.78 1.94
CA ILE A 465 25.60 10.67 1.03
C ILE A 465 25.46 9.40 0.18
N VAL A 466 25.55 9.53 -1.14
CA VAL A 466 25.03 8.55 -2.10
C VAL A 466 25.84 7.25 -2.25
N THR A 467 25.11 6.14 -2.40
CA THR A 467 25.58 4.88 -3.01
C THR A 467 25.86 5.08 -4.51
N LYS A 468 27.08 5.46 -4.88
CA LYS A 468 27.44 5.93 -6.23
C LYS A 468 27.31 4.91 -7.39
N ASN A 469 27.04 3.63 -7.12
CA ASN A 469 27.15 2.57 -8.13
C ASN A 469 25.78 1.98 -8.53
N ALA A 470 25.30 2.32 -9.73
CA ALA A 470 24.07 1.74 -10.30
C ALA A 470 24.15 0.21 -10.48
N SER A 471 25.34 -0.35 -10.68
CA SER A 471 25.56 -1.81 -10.79
C SER A 471 25.25 -2.48 -9.45
N TYR A 472 25.63 -1.85 -8.34
CA TYR A 472 25.28 -2.33 -7.01
C TYR A 472 23.76 -2.34 -6.81
N VAL A 473 23.06 -1.27 -7.20
CA VAL A 473 21.60 -1.19 -7.05
C VAL A 473 20.88 -2.22 -7.92
N ALA A 474 21.25 -2.36 -9.20
CA ALA A 474 20.67 -3.37 -10.10
C ALA A 474 20.93 -4.80 -9.60
N LYS A 475 22.14 -5.07 -9.10
CA LYS A 475 22.49 -6.35 -8.48
C LYS A 475 21.73 -6.60 -7.18
N PHE A 476 21.50 -5.56 -6.37
CA PHE A 476 20.72 -5.66 -5.14
C PHE A 476 19.24 -5.93 -5.46
N MET A 477 18.66 -5.30 -6.50
CA MET A 477 17.32 -5.65 -7.02
C MET A 477 17.26 -7.14 -7.40
N LEU A 478 18.13 -7.58 -8.32
CA LEU A 478 18.13 -8.95 -8.85
C LEU A 478 18.54 -10.05 -7.85
N THR A 479 18.99 -9.71 -6.64
CA THR A 479 19.41 -10.70 -5.62
C THR A 479 18.81 -10.53 -4.24
N ARG A 480 18.04 -9.45 -3.99
CA ARG A 480 17.38 -9.15 -2.70
C ARG A 480 15.95 -8.61 -2.85
N LEU A 481 15.44 -8.41 -4.06
CA LEU A 481 14.04 -8.02 -4.30
C LEU A 481 13.37 -9.06 -5.20
N ILE A 482 12.49 -9.86 -4.61
CA ILE A 482 11.76 -10.93 -5.29
C ILE A 482 10.28 -10.54 -5.32
N TYR A 483 9.58 -10.78 -6.43
CA TYR A 483 8.15 -10.50 -6.53
C TYR A 483 7.50 -11.59 -7.39
N PHE A 484 6.69 -12.45 -6.76
CA PHE A 484 5.97 -13.52 -7.46
C PHE A 484 4.52 -13.10 -7.73
N SER A 485 3.89 -12.52 -6.72
CA SER A 485 2.48 -12.12 -6.75
C SER A 485 2.26 -10.94 -5.83
N GLY A 486 1.13 -10.27 -6.03
CA GLY A 486 0.69 -9.22 -5.16
C GLY A 486 -0.31 -8.32 -5.85
N GLY A 487 -0.84 -7.38 -5.08
CA GLY A 487 -2.21 -6.92 -5.31
C GLY A 487 -3.19 -7.94 -4.75
N GLY A 488 -4.11 -7.47 -3.91
CA GLY A 488 -5.27 -8.24 -3.50
C GLY A 488 -5.24 -8.82 -2.09
N THR A 489 -5.68 -8.03 -1.11
CA THR A 489 -5.72 -8.36 0.33
C THR A 489 -6.58 -9.55 0.75
N THR A 490 -7.35 -10.15 -0.17
CA THR A 490 -8.49 -11.02 0.18
C THR A 490 -8.78 -12.15 -0.82
N GLY A 491 -7.89 -12.46 -1.76
CA GLY A 491 -8.17 -13.50 -2.78
C GLY A 491 -8.45 -14.90 -2.18
N LYS A 492 -9.57 -15.53 -2.58
CA LYS A 492 -9.94 -16.89 -2.16
C LYS A 492 -8.99 -17.98 -2.68
N ASP A 493 -8.28 -17.72 -3.76
CA ASP A 493 -7.33 -18.69 -4.33
C ASP A 493 -6.13 -18.93 -3.39
N ALA A 494 -5.88 -18.02 -2.44
CA ALA A 494 -4.91 -18.22 -1.36
C ALA A 494 -5.40 -19.18 -0.26
N THR A 495 -6.71 -19.37 -0.11
CA THR A 495 -7.30 -20.29 0.89
C THR A 495 -7.69 -21.64 0.30
N MET A 496 -7.64 -21.81 -1.02
CA MET A 496 -7.82 -23.13 -1.64
C MET A 496 -6.65 -24.04 -1.23
N PRO A 497 -6.92 -25.25 -0.69
CA PRO A 497 -5.87 -26.23 -0.48
C PRO A 497 -5.25 -26.57 -1.84
N ALA A 498 -3.94 -26.81 -1.87
CA ALA A 498 -3.28 -27.25 -3.10
C ALA A 498 -3.90 -28.59 -3.52
N THR A 499 -4.72 -28.57 -4.57
CA THR A 499 -5.26 -29.79 -5.19
C THR A 499 -4.08 -30.66 -5.60
N SER A 500 -4.11 -31.95 -5.24
CA SER A 500 -2.95 -32.85 -5.30
C SER A 500 -2.33 -33.00 -6.70
N THR A 501 -3.06 -32.58 -7.74
CA THR A 501 -2.50 -32.21 -9.04
C THR A 501 -1.65 -30.93 -8.90
N SER A 502 -0.42 -31.07 -8.40
CA SER A 502 0.55 -29.98 -8.43
C SER A 502 0.77 -29.55 -9.88
N THR A 503 0.24 -28.38 -10.27
CA THR A 503 0.68 -27.71 -11.48
C THR A 503 2.18 -27.54 -11.40
N ILE A 504 2.91 -28.19 -12.31
CA ILE A 504 4.36 -28.12 -12.41
C ILE A 504 4.71 -26.63 -12.45
N VAL A 505 5.39 -26.16 -11.42
CA VAL A 505 5.75 -24.75 -11.26
C VAL A 505 6.60 -24.35 -12.47
N ASN A 506 6.06 -23.52 -13.35
CA ASN A 506 6.78 -23.07 -14.53
C ASN A 506 7.82 -22.03 -14.11
N VAL A 507 8.98 -22.52 -13.69
CA VAL A 507 10.08 -21.69 -13.14
C VAL A 507 10.57 -20.64 -14.14
N GLU A 508 10.47 -20.92 -15.45
CA GLU A 508 10.81 -19.96 -16.49
C GLU A 508 9.82 -18.79 -16.52
N GLU A 509 8.51 -19.08 -16.53
CA GLU A 509 7.48 -18.04 -16.49
C GLU A 509 7.51 -17.26 -15.17
N ASP A 510 7.72 -17.92 -14.02
CA ASP A 510 7.92 -17.26 -12.73
C ASP A 510 9.13 -16.31 -12.74
N THR A 511 10.25 -16.75 -13.34
CA THR A 511 11.48 -15.94 -13.41
C THR A 511 11.28 -14.74 -14.34
N LYS A 512 10.61 -14.95 -15.47
CA LYS A 512 10.20 -13.90 -16.41
C LYS A 512 9.27 -12.90 -15.70
N GLN A 513 8.19 -13.36 -15.07
CA GLN A 513 7.21 -12.58 -14.33
C GLN A 513 7.84 -11.74 -13.19
N TRP A 514 8.76 -12.34 -12.42
CA TRP A 514 9.55 -11.62 -11.42
C TRP A 514 10.42 -10.52 -12.04
N ILE A 515 11.18 -10.83 -13.09
CA ILE A 515 12.07 -9.85 -13.73
C ILE A 515 11.26 -8.72 -14.41
N HIS A 516 10.09 -9.01 -15.00
CA HIS A 516 9.14 -8.00 -15.49
C HIS A 516 8.60 -7.09 -14.38
N SER A 517 8.28 -7.66 -13.21
CA SER A 517 7.92 -6.88 -12.02
C SER A 517 9.04 -5.89 -11.65
N LEU A 518 10.29 -6.34 -11.62
CA LEU A 518 11.44 -5.46 -11.35
C LEU A 518 11.62 -4.40 -12.44
N TRP A 519 11.59 -4.82 -13.71
CA TRP A 519 11.80 -3.99 -14.90
C TRP A 519 10.83 -2.82 -14.95
N SER A 520 9.53 -3.11 -14.79
CA SER A 520 8.45 -2.17 -15.06
C SER A 520 7.83 -1.53 -13.81
N SER A 521 8.09 -2.04 -12.59
CA SER A 521 7.45 -1.53 -11.36
C SER A 521 8.40 -1.22 -10.20
N PHE A 522 9.67 -1.61 -10.25
CA PHE A 522 10.67 -1.28 -9.21
C PHE A 522 11.90 -0.53 -9.77
N GLY A 523 11.88 -0.13 -11.04
CA GLY A 523 12.89 0.75 -11.65
C GLY A 523 14.16 0.05 -12.10
N LEU A 524 14.14 -1.27 -12.32
CA LEU A 524 15.29 -1.97 -12.88
C LEU A 524 15.58 -1.46 -14.30
N LYS A 525 14.57 -1.14 -15.13
CA LYS A 525 14.77 -0.57 -16.47
C LYS A 525 15.58 0.73 -16.44
N GLU A 526 15.22 1.64 -15.53
CA GLU A 526 15.84 2.95 -15.34
C GLU A 526 17.26 2.83 -14.77
N THR A 527 17.48 1.87 -13.87
CA THR A 527 18.81 1.55 -13.32
C THR A 527 19.73 0.95 -14.39
N ILE A 528 19.21 0.06 -15.23
CA ILE A 528 19.91 -0.54 -16.38
C ILE A 528 20.21 0.49 -17.47
N HIS A 529 19.27 1.40 -17.75
CA HIS A 529 19.49 2.53 -18.65
C HIS A 529 20.61 3.45 -18.16
N ARG A 530 20.70 3.69 -16.84
CA ARG A 530 21.80 4.44 -16.23
C ARG A 530 23.13 3.69 -16.40
N LEU A 531 23.17 2.38 -16.19
CA LEU A 531 24.39 1.57 -16.42
C LEU A 531 24.92 1.63 -17.85
N VAL A 532 24.03 1.52 -18.84
CA VAL A 532 24.40 1.68 -20.26
C VAL A 532 24.97 3.09 -20.52
N LYS A 533 24.42 4.13 -19.89
CA LYS A 533 24.95 5.51 -19.97
C LYS A 533 26.26 5.72 -19.22
N ASP A 534 26.47 5.00 -18.12
CA ASP A 534 27.68 5.01 -17.31
C ASP A 534 28.83 4.20 -17.98
N GLY A 535 28.60 3.60 -19.16
CA GLY A 535 29.63 2.98 -20.01
C GLY A 535 29.56 1.45 -20.15
N ASP A 536 28.50 0.79 -19.68
CA ASP A 536 28.34 -0.66 -19.79
C ASP A 536 27.94 -1.09 -21.22
N HIS A 537 28.94 -1.17 -22.10
CA HIS A 537 28.78 -1.59 -23.50
C HIS A 537 28.32 -3.06 -23.63
N THR A 538 28.67 -3.93 -22.68
CA THR A 538 28.24 -5.34 -22.67
C THR A 538 26.74 -5.47 -22.46
N LEU A 539 26.19 -4.69 -21.52
CA LEU A 539 24.76 -4.60 -21.28
C LEU A 539 24.01 -3.93 -22.45
N MET A 540 24.65 -2.97 -23.11
CA MET A 540 24.15 -2.34 -24.34
C MET A 540 24.01 -3.38 -25.47
N GLU A 541 25.05 -4.17 -25.74
CA GLU A 541 25.00 -5.23 -26.75
C GLU A 541 23.95 -6.31 -26.44
N LEU A 542 23.79 -6.66 -25.15
CA LEU A 542 22.78 -7.63 -24.71
C LEU A 542 21.36 -7.17 -25.04
N LEU A 543 21.06 -5.89 -24.79
CA LEU A 543 19.69 -5.34 -24.88
C LEU A 543 19.32 -4.82 -26.28
N TYR A 544 20.30 -4.40 -27.10
CA TYR A 544 20.03 -3.82 -28.42
C TYR A 544 20.26 -4.77 -29.61
N LYS A 545 20.90 -5.94 -29.45
CA LYS A 545 21.06 -6.92 -30.56
C LYS A 545 19.72 -7.46 -31.09
N SER A 546 18.62 -7.31 -30.35
CA SER A 546 17.27 -7.71 -30.75
C SER A 546 16.41 -6.60 -31.38
N SER A 547 16.89 -5.34 -31.42
CA SER A 547 16.11 -4.19 -31.91
C SER A 547 16.86 -3.46 -33.03
N SER A 548 16.17 -3.21 -34.14
CA SER A 548 16.69 -2.36 -35.23
C SER A 548 16.87 -0.90 -34.80
N ASN A 549 16.21 -0.47 -33.71
CA ASN A 549 16.22 0.91 -33.23
C ASN A 549 17.02 1.05 -31.92
N LYS A 550 18.31 1.41 -32.05
CA LYS A 550 19.36 1.32 -31.01
C LYS A 550 19.25 2.28 -29.82
N GLN A 551 18.11 2.93 -29.61
CA GLN A 551 17.95 3.99 -28.58
C GLN A 551 16.85 3.78 -27.55
N VAL A 552 15.94 2.81 -27.76
CA VAL A 552 14.81 2.58 -26.84
C VAL A 552 14.91 1.18 -26.22
N LEU A 553 15.05 1.12 -24.90
CA LEU A 553 15.00 -0.14 -24.16
C LEU A 553 13.61 -0.80 -24.28
N PRO A 554 13.55 -2.13 -24.46
CA PRO A 554 12.30 -2.86 -24.65
C PRO A 554 11.28 -2.60 -23.52
N THR A 555 10.00 -2.62 -23.89
CA THR A 555 8.88 -2.62 -22.96
C THR A 555 8.67 -4.01 -22.36
N VAL A 556 8.75 -5.04 -23.20
CA VAL A 556 8.61 -6.46 -22.83
C VAL A 556 9.96 -7.16 -23.03
N LEU A 557 10.46 -7.85 -21.99
CA LEU A 557 11.62 -8.72 -22.07
C LEU A 557 11.23 -10.15 -22.46
N SER A 558 12.00 -10.77 -23.36
CA SER A 558 11.92 -12.22 -23.62
C SER A 558 12.62 -13.00 -22.49
N ALA A 559 12.33 -14.31 -22.38
CA ALA A 559 12.95 -15.18 -21.38
C ALA A 559 14.49 -15.27 -21.51
N ASP A 560 15.03 -15.26 -22.74
CA ASP A 560 16.48 -15.17 -22.99
C ASP A 560 17.07 -13.88 -22.41
N ILE A 561 16.46 -12.72 -22.71
CA ILE A 561 16.95 -11.43 -22.22
C ILE A 561 16.86 -11.38 -20.69
N CYS A 562 15.78 -11.89 -20.09
CA CYS A 562 15.64 -12.03 -18.64
C CYS A 562 16.78 -12.86 -18.01
N ASN A 563 17.07 -14.04 -18.58
CA ASN A 563 18.14 -14.92 -18.08
C ASN A 563 19.53 -14.30 -18.23
N ARG A 564 19.84 -13.74 -19.39
CA ARG A 564 21.14 -13.09 -19.66
C ARG A 564 21.33 -11.83 -18.82
N LEU A 565 20.27 -11.03 -18.61
CA LEU A 565 20.29 -9.86 -17.73
C LEU A 565 20.58 -10.27 -16.28
N ARG A 566 19.91 -11.34 -15.80
CA ARG A 566 20.16 -11.93 -14.48
C ARG A 566 21.61 -12.38 -14.34
N GLU A 567 22.13 -13.14 -15.31
CA GLU A 567 23.49 -13.68 -15.26
C GLU A 567 24.55 -12.58 -15.33
N HIS A 568 24.38 -11.60 -16.20
CA HIS A 568 25.29 -10.48 -16.33
C HIS A 568 25.38 -9.62 -15.05
N VAL A 569 24.25 -9.32 -14.41
CA VAL A 569 24.19 -8.39 -13.27
C VAL A 569 24.33 -9.09 -11.91
N ALA A 570 23.72 -10.27 -11.73
CA ALA A 570 23.77 -11.03 -10.48
C ALA A 570 24.93 -12.05 -10.43
N GLY A 571 25.32 -12.61 -11.58
CA GLY A 571 26.29 -13.70 -11.74
C GLY A 571 25.67 -15.08 -12.00
N ASP A 572 26.52 -16.09 -12.13
CA ASP A 572 26.27 -17.44 -12.68
C ASP A 572 25.36 -18.36 -11.83
N GLY A 573 24.41 -17.82 -11.07
CA GLY A 573 23.53 -18.61 -10.22
C GLY A 573 22.14 -17.99 -10.10
N SER A 574 21.14 -18.64 -10.68
CA SER A 574 19.74 -18.33 -10.36
C SER A 574 19.51 -18.49 -8.85
N ILE A 575 18.82 -17.51 -8.25
CA ILE A 575 18.35 -17.60 -6.85
C ILE A 575 17.08 -18.45 -6.73
N ILE A 576 16.42 -18.77 -7.84
CA ILE A 576 15.30 -19.71 -7.91
C ILE A 576 15.81 -21.04 -8.51
N SER A 577 15.54 -22.14 -7.82
CA SER A 577 15.87 -23.50 -8.26
C SER A 577 15.06 -23.86 -9.51
N SER A 578 15.72 -24.12 -10.64
CA SER A 578 15.07 -24.60 -11.86
C SER A 578 14.38 -25.96 -11.71
N LYS A 579 14.77 -26.76 -10.70
CA LYS A 579 14.18 -28.07 -10.41
C LYS A 579 12.94 -28.01 -9.52
N SER A 580 12.83 -27.02 -8.65
CA SER A 580 11.80 -27.00 -7.59
C SER A 580 11.01 -25.70 -7.48
N GLY A 581 11.36 -24.64 -8.20
CA GLY A 581 10.73 -23.31 -8.08
C GLY A 581 10.96 -22.59 -6.74
N ARG A 582 11.71 -23.23 -5.82
CA ARG A 582 12.05 -22.73 -4.48
C ARG A 582 13.28 -21.82 -4.51
N ILE A 583 13.34 -20.89 -3.55
CA ILE A 583 14.41 -19.92 -3.40
C ILE A 583 15.61 -20.55 -2.71
N ASN A 584 16.78 -20.44 -3.34
CA ASN A 584 18.06 -20.75 -2.71
C ASN A 584 18.52 -19.54 -1.88
N PHE A 585 18.16 -19.54 -0.59
CA PHE A 585 18.54 -18.46 0.33
C PHE A 585 20.04 -18.33 0.57
N ALA A 586 20.88 -19.32 0.20
CA ALA A 586 22.33 -19.20 0.24
C ALA A 586 22.93 -18.52 -1.03
N ARG A 587 22.12 -18.33 -2.09
CA ARG A 587 22.46 -17.52 -3.29
C ARG A 587 21.89 -16.10 -3.21
N VAL A 588 20.68 -15.95 -2.65
CA VAL A 588 20.37 -14.78 -1.80
C VAL A 588 21.41 -14.76 -0.66
N PHE A 589 21.60 -13.66 0.06
CA PHE A 589 22.57 -13.51 1.16
C PHE A 589 24.07 -13.78 0.87
N LYS A 590 24.46 -14.50 -0.19
CA LYS A 590 25.85 -14.58 -0.68
C LYS A 590 26.41 -13.17 -0.79
N SER A 591 27.58 -12.95 -0.20
CA SER A 591 28.13 -11.60 -0.06
C SER A 591 28.31 -10.97 -1.44
N LEU A 592 27.87 -9.71 -1.57
CA LEU A 592 28.11 -8.91 -2.77
C LEU A 592 29.62 -8.58 -2.91
N ASN A 593 30.38 -8.66 -1.81
CA ASN A 593 31.82 -8.48 -1.78
C ASN A 593 32.50 -9.85 -1.93
N LYS A 594 33.34 -10.01 -2.97
CA LYS A 594 34.03 -11.27 -3.29
C LYS A 594 34.97 -11.75 -2.18
N ASP A 595 35.46 -10.84 -1.34
CA ASP A 595 36.54 -11.09 -0.37
C ASP A 595 36.07 -11.74 0.94
N LYS A 596 34.76 -11.79 1.19
CA LYS A 596 34.20 -12.45 2.38
C LYS A 596 33.80 -13.89 2.03
N ARG A 597 34.51 -14.85 2.62
CA ARG A 597 34.12 -16.27 2.58
C ARG A 597 32.64 -16.38 3.00
N PRO A 598 31.80 -17.15 2.28
CA PRO A 598 30.42 -17.33 2.67
C PRO A 598 30.36 -17.98 4.05
N GLN A 599 29.67 -17.35 5.00
CA GLN A 599 29.32 -17.98 6.26
C GLN A 599 28.22 -19.00 5.98
N GLN A 600 28.61 -20.25 5.74
CA GLN A 600 27.66 -21.36 5.72
C GLN A 600 26.95 -21.43 7.08
N ASN A 601 25.67 -21.78 7.06
CA ASN A 601 24.79 -21.92 8.23
C ASN A 601 24.48 -20.62 9.00
N GLN A 602 24.43 -19.46 8.32
CA GLN A 602 23.71 -18.31 8.87
C GLN A 602 22.22 -18.60 8.98
N LYS A 603 21.62 -18.24 10.12
CA LYS A 603 20.19 -18.42 10.35
C LYS A 603 19.34 -17.55 9.44
N ILE A 604 18.16 -18.06 9.09
CA ILE A 604 17.16 -17.38 8.27
C ILE A 604 15.90 -17.17 9.11
N HIS A 605 15.42 -15.94 9.12
CA HIS A 605 14.19 -15.53 9.77
C HIS A 605 13.24 -14.92 8.74
N ILE A 606 11.95 -15.24 8.81
CA ILE A 606 10.93 -14.69 7.93
C ILE A 606 9.99 -13.79 8.73
N GLU A 607 9.69 -12.59 8.25
CA GLU A 607 8.56 -11.77 8.74
C GLU A 607 7.40 -11.84 7.74
N LEU A 608 6.28 -12.44 8.15
CA LEU A 608 5.05 -12.49 7.34
C LEU A 608 4.17 -11.26 7.60
N GLY A 609 3.67 -10.64 6.53
CA GLY A 609 2.88 -9.42 6.62
C GLY A 609 3.71 -8.22 7.09
N ALA A 610 4.97 -8.14 6.63
CA ALA A 610 6.01 -7.25 7.16
C ALA A 610 5.70 -5.73 7.10
N GLY A 611 4.60 -5.31 6.46
CA GLY A 611 4.29 -3.91 6.27
C GLY A 611 5.38 -3.24 5.46
N ALA A 612 5.82 -2.05 5.88
CA ALA A 612 6.97 -1.37 5.27
C ALA A 612 8.34 -1.90 5.76
N GLY A 613 8.39 -3.09 6.39
CA GLY A 613 9.59 -3.82 6.79
C GLY A 613 10.46 -3.16 7.87
N ASP A 614 9.90 -2.22 8.64
CA ASP A 614 10.62 -1.52 9.73
C ASP A 614 11.25 -2.50 10.71
N TRP A 615 10.49 -3.54 11.06
CA TRP A 615 10.88 -4.51 12.08
C TRP A 615 12.06 -5.35 11.61
N ALA A 616 11.95 -6.03 10.46
CA ALA A 616 13.03 -6.85 9.92
C ALA A 616 14.30 -6.02 9.62
N CYS A 617 14.18 -4.81 9.08
CA CYS A 617 15.31 -3.91 8.91
C CYS A 617 15.99 -3.53 10.24
N LEU A 618 15.20 -3.37 11.32
CA LEU A 618 15.75 -3.13 12.65
C LEU A 618 16.41 -4.37 13.24
N GLN A 619 15.82 -5.57 13.09
CA GLN A 619 16.45 -6.81 13.56
C GLN A 619 17.76 -7.06 12.81
N ALA A 620 17.78 -6.92 11.49
CA ALA A 620 18.97 -7.04 10.66
C ALA A 620 20.09 -6.07 11.03
N LYS A 621 19.75 -4.86 11.49
CA LYS A 621 20.70 -3.88 12.04
C LYS A 621 21.26 -4.32 13.40
N LEU A 622 20.42 -4.86 14.28
CA LEU A 622 20.78 -5.27 15.63
C LEU A 622 21.53 -6.60 15.67
N ASN A 623 21.25 -7.50 14.72
CA ASN A 623 21.89 -8.80 14.57
C ASN A 623 22.39 -9.01 13.13
N PRO A 624 23.54 -8.41 12.75
CA PRO A 624 24.08 -8.49 11.39
C PRO A 624 24.65 -9.87 11.00
N SER A 625 24.64 -10.84 11.92
CA SER A 625 25.02 -12.25 11.68
C SER A 625 23.85 -13.15 11.25
N GLU A 626 22.61 -12.68 11.36
CA GLU A 626 21.40 -13.40 10.96
C GLU A 626 20.79 -12.77 9.70
N ASN A 627 20.11 -13.58 8.88
CA ASN A 627 19.46 -13.15 7.65
C ASN A 627 17.95 -13.04 7.84
N TYR A 628 17.35 -12.01 7.25
CA TYR A 628 15.93 -11.70 7.38
C TYR A 628 15.26 -11.63 6.01
N VAL A 629 14.08 -12.24 5.89
CA VAL A 629 13.23 -12.22 4.69
C VAL A 629 11.92 -11.54 5.06
N THR A 630 11.59 -10.42 4.44
CA THR A 630 10.26 -9.81 4.58
C THR A 630 9.33 -10.36 3.51
N VAL A 631 8.10 -10.69 3.90
CA VAL A 631 7.03 -11.11 2.99
C VAL A 631 5.87 -10.14 3.16
N GLU A 632 5.52 -9.44 2.10
CA GLU A 632 4.43 -8.47 2.07
C GLU A 632 3.75 -8.51 0.71
N LEU A 633 2.43 -8.35 0.71
CA LEU A 633 1.57 -8.55 -0.45
C LEU A 633 1.49 -7.32 -1.36
N ARG A 634 1.73 -6.11 -0.83
CA ARG A 634 1.61 -4.86 -1.59
C ARG A 634 2.96 -4.36 -2.10
N ALA A 635 3.05 -4.15 -3.42
CA ALA A 635 4.25 -3.65 -4.09
C ALA A 635 4.80 -2.34 -3.47
N ASP A 636 3.92 -1.37 -3.12
CA ASP A 636 4.33 -0.11 -2.48
C ASP A 636 5.10 -0.28 -1.18
N ARG A 637 4.75 -1.30 -0.41
CA ARG A 637 5.39 -1.60 0.87
C ARG A 637 6.69 -2.37 0.68
N VAL A 638 6.70 -3.35 -0.23
CA VAL A 638 7.91 -4.08 -0.62
C VAL A 638 8.98 -3.10 -1.16
N ALA A 639 8.59 -2.12 -1.98
CA ALA A 639 9.47 -1.05 -2.45
C ALA A 639 10.00 -0.17 -1.30
N GLN A 640 9.17 0.16 -0.31
CA GLN A 640 9.61 0.91 0.87
C GLN A 640 10.60 0.12 1.73
N THR A 641 10.39 -1.20 1.92
CA THR A 641 11.37 -2.05 2.62
C THR A 641 12.68 -2.09 1.85
N PHE A 642 12.63 -2.36 0.55
CA PHE A 642 13.80 -2.39 -0.32
C PHE A 642 14.62 -1.09 -0.27
N ALA A 643 13.93 0.05 -0.35
CA ALA A 643 14.57 1.35 -0.22
C ALA A 643 15.21 1.54 1.17
N LYS A 644 14.57 1.13 2.26
CA LYS A 644 15.17 1.17 3.61
C LYS A 644 16.39 0.26 3.72
N CYS A 645 16.41 -0.91 3.07
CA CYS A 645 17.58 -1.78 3.05
C CYS A 645 18.78 -1.10 2.36
N LEU A 646 18.57 -0.41 1.25
CA LEU A 646 19.63 0.29 0.51
C LEU A 646 20.05 1.62 1.15
N LEU A 647 19.10 2.40 1.66
CA LEU A 647 19.31 3.76 2.17
C LEU A 647 19.59 3.80 3.69
N HIS A 648 19.98 2.68 4.29
CA HIS A 648 20.14 2.58 5.74
C HIS A 648 21.37 3.32 6.27
N GLN A 649 21.14 4.20 7.24
CA GLN A 649 22.21 4.90 7.95
C GLN A 649 22.67 4.08 9.16
N GLN A 650 23.96 3.69 9.18
CA GLN A 650 24.59 3.06 10.34
C GLN A 650 25.32 4.12 11.16
N GLN A 651 24.90 4.31 12.41
CA GLN A 651 25.67 5.09 13.38
C GLN A 651 26.94 4.29 13.71
N THR A 652 28.09 4.75 13.23
CA THR A 652 29.38 4.16 13.58
C THR A 652 29.84 4.68 14.94
N THR A 653 30.38 3.81 15.77
CA THR A 653 31.15 4.18 16.96
C THR A 653 32.49 4.80 16.55
N GLY A 654 32.48 6.07 16.14
CA GLY A 654 33.64 6.77 15.59
C GLY A 654 33.37 8.12 14.89
N GLY A 655 32.14 8.64 14.93
CA GLY A 655 31.79 9.97 14.39
C GLY A 655 31.48 10.02 12.89
N GLU A 656 32.09 9.18 12.06
CA GLU A 656 31.81 9.10 10.62
C GLU A 656 30.58 8.20 10.30
N SER A 657 29.37 8.74 10.41
CA SER A 657 28.16 8.07 9.91
C SER A 657 28.31 7.65 8.44
N ARG A 658 28.45 6.35 8.18
CA ARG A 658 28.49 5.78 6.83
C ARG A 658 27.20 5.01 6.54
N ASN A 659 26.66 5.22 5.35
CA ASN A 659 25.52 4.46 4.85
C ASN A 659 26.00 3.07 4.43
N VAL A 660 25.48 2.04 5.08
CA VAL A 660 25.84 0.63 4.84
C VAL A 660 24.54 -0.12 4.57
N PRO A 661 24.32 -0.56 3.31
CA PRO A 661 23.12 -1.31 2.97
C PRO A 661 22.97 -2.59 3.80
N LEU A 662 21.74 -2.91 4.17
CA LEU A 662 21.37 -4.12 4.91
C LEU A 662 21.41 -5.35 3.99
N THR A 663 22.62 -5.83 3.70
CA THR A 663 22.86 -6.96 2.77
C THR A 663 22.31 -8.32 3.25
N ASN A 664 21.95 -8.41 4.54
CA ASN A 664 21.29 -9.53 5.22
C ASN A 664 19.75 -9.41 5.26
N VAL A 665 19.15 -8.54 4.44
CA VAL A 665 17.69 -8.47 4.25
C VAL A 665 17.31 -8.80 2.81
N CYS A 666 16.32 -9.67 2.62
CA CYS A 666 15.66 -9.95 1.35
C CYS A 666 14.20 -9.51 1.42
N CYS A 667 13.72 -8.80 0.40
CA CYS A 667 12.34 -8.33 0.27
C CYS A 667 11.58 -9.24 -0.68
N VAL A 668 10.43 -9.76 -0.27
CA VAL A 668 9.56 -10.60 -1.10
C VAL A 668 8.15 -10.02 -1.21
N GLY A 669 7.73 -9.78 -2.45
CA GLY A 669 6.34 -9.56 -2.83
C GLY A 669 5.62 -10.88 -3.10
N SER A 670 4.73 -11.27 -2.20
CA SER A 670 3.88 -12.46 -2.34
C SER A 670 2.76 -12.48 -1.31
N GLU A 671 1.72 -13.26 -1.57
CA GLU A 671 0.88 -13.83 -0.52
C GLU A 671 1.73 -14.81 0.34
N CYS A 672 1.48 -14.83 1.66
CA CYS A 672 2.32 -15.51 2.65
C CYS A 672 2.19 -17.03 2.64
N GLY A 673 0.97 -17.57 2.52
CA GLY A 673 0.72 -19.01 2.45
C GLY A 673 1.33 -19.65 1.21
N SER A 674 1.06 -19.08 0.03
CA SER A 674 1.65 -19.53 -1.24
C SER A 674 3.17 -19.37 -1.25
N PHE A 675 3.71 -18.28 -0.70
CA PHE A 675 5.16 -18.11 -0.57
C PHE A 675 5.80 -19.24 0.23
N LEU A 676 5.29 -19.51 1.44
CA LEU A 676 5.83 -20.56 2.30
C LEU A 676 5.70 -21.94 1.64
N ARG A 677 4.54 -22.24 1.07
CA ARG A 677 4.23 -23.54 0.45
C ARG A 677 5.05 -23.81 -0.81
N ASP A 678 5.18 -22.82 -1.69
CA ASP A 678 5.67 -23.01 -3.05
C ASP A 678 7.13 -22.55 -3.24
N ARG A 679 7.62 -21.60 -2.41
CA ARG A 679 8.91 -20.91 -2.64
C ARG A 679 9.97 -21.12 -1.57
N VAL A 680 9.62 -21.62 -0.40
CA VAL A 680 10.57 -21.88 0.71
C VAL A 680 10.94 -23.37 0.76
N GLU A 681 12.16 -23.72 1.16
CA GLU A 681 12.58 -25.12 1.34
C GLU A 681 12.11 -25.68 2.69
N GLU A 682 11.85 -26.98 2.76
CA GLU A 682 11.46 -27.64 4.02
C GLU A 682 12.64 -27.66 5.01
N ASP A 683 12.34 -27.65 6.30
CA ASP A 683 13.34 -27.64 7.39
C ASP A 683 14.38 -26.50 7.34
N SER A 684 14.16 -25.42 6.57
CA SER A 684 15.20 -24.44 6.23
C SER A 684 15.16 -23.12 6.99
N ILE A 685 14.17 -22.88 7.87
CA ILE A 685 13.91 -21.58 8.50
C ILE A 685 14.01 -21.71 10.03
N ASN A 686 14.79 -20.84 10.67
CA ASN A 686 14.95 -20.86 12.14
C ASN A 686 13.76 -20.22 12.86
N THR A 687 13.26 -19.08 12.36
CA THR A 687 12.10 -18.42 12.96
C THR A 687 11.19 -17.79 11.92
N ILE A 688 9.89 -18.04 12.04
CA ILE A 688 8.85 -17.28 11.36
C ILE A 688 8.20 -16.35 12.38
N PHE A 689 8.23 -15.05 12.08
CA PHE A 689 7.64 -13.98 12.87
C PHE A 689 6.39 -13.44 12.21
N VAL A 690 5.37 -13.14 13.00
CA VAL A 690 4.16 -12.47 12.55
C VAL A 690 3.81 -11.34 13.52
N ASN A 691 4.11 -10.10 13.12
CA ASN A 691 3.84 -8.91 13.91
C ASN A 691 2.51 -8.29 13.46
N HIS A 692 1.39 -8.66 14.09
CA HIS A 692 0.02 -8.50 13.55
C HIS A 692 -0.86 -7.53 14.38
N PRO A 693 -1.03 -6.27 13.97
CA PRO A 693 -1.78 -5.25 14.69
C PRO A 693 -3.15 -5.01 14.06
N GLU A 694 -4.20 -4.97 14.89
CA GLU A 694 -5.60 -4.90 14.47
C GLU A 694 -5.90 -5.79 13.23
N PRO A 695 -5.72 -7.13 13.34
CA PRO A 695 -6.10 -8.08 12.29
C PRO A 695 -7.52 -7.75 11.79
N PRO A 696 -7.75 -7.74 10.45
CA PRO A 696 -8.85 -7.00 9.83
C PRO A 696 -10.22 -7.51 10.29
N THR A 697 -10.78 -6.80 11.26
CA THR A 697 -11.92 -7.14 12.14
C THR A 697 -12.74 -8.34 11.69
N GLN A 698 -12.38 -9.52 12.19
CA GLN A 698 -13.25 -10.68 12.26
C GLN A 698 -13.97 -10.61 13.61
N THR A 699 -15.15 -9.97 13.64
CA THR A 699 -16.04 -10.03 14.80
C THR A 699 -16.75 -11.37 14.79
N TYR A 700 -16.02 -12.43 15.17
CA TYR A 700 -16.56 -13.77 15.34
C TYR A 700 -16.86 -14.01 16.81
N ASN A 701 -18.14 -14.13 17.14
CA ASN A 701 -18.59 -14.52 18.48
C ASN A 701 -18.83 -16.04 18.59
N ASP A 702 -18.99 -16.74 17.45
CA ASP A 702 -19.42 -18.14 17.41
C ASP A 702 -18.23 -19.09 17.18
N ALA A 703 -17.40 -19.28 18.20
CA ALA A 703 -16.24 -20.19 18.17
C ALA A 703 -16.60 -21.70 18.14
N HIS A 704 -17.86 -22.05 17.85
CA HIS A 704 -18.43 -23.39 18.07
C HIS A 704 -19.18 -23.97 16.86
N ALA A 705 -19.19 -23.28 15.71
CA ALA A 705 -19.76 -23.83 14.49
C ALA A 705 -18.76 -24.80 13.82
N ASN A 706 -18.78 -26.08 14.21
CA ASN A 706 -17.86 -27.15 13.74
C ASN A 706 -17.78 -27.33 12.20
N ASN A 707 -18.66 -26.69 11.43
CA ASN A 707 -18.74 -26.75 9.96
C ASN A 707 -18.62 -25.36 9.28
N ALA A 708 -18.17 -24.31 9.98
CA ALA A 708 -17.97 -23.01 9.36
C ALA A 708 -16.69 -22.98 8.50
N GLU A 709 -16.79 -22.42 7.29
CA GLU A 709 -15.64 -22.14 6.41
C GLU A 709 -14.66 -21.21 7.13
N GLU A 710 -13.37 -21.56 7.16
CA GLU A 710 -12.34 -20.72 7.80
C GLU A 710 -12.33 -19.35 7.11
N PRO A 711 -12.49 -18.23 7.84
CA PRO A 711 -12.59 -16.92 7.21
C PRO A 711 -11.29 -16.54 6.51
N ALA A 712 -11.35 -15.69 5.49
CA ALA A 712 -10.14 -15.23 4.81
C ALA A 712 -9.28 -14.34 5.75
N HIS A 713 -8.14 -14.89 6.20
CA HIS A 713 -7.03 -14.14 6.81
C HIS A 713 -5.67 -14.76 6.46
N MET A 714 -4.60 -13.98 6.69
CA MET A 714 -3.23 -14.34 6.36
C MET A 714 -2.73 -15.60 7.11
N LEU A 715 -3.19 -15.80 8.35
CA LEU A 715 -2.80 -16.93 9.21
C LEU A 715 -3.87 -18.02 9.27
N ASN A 716 -4.52 -18.30 8.14
CA ASN A 716 -5.40 -19.47 8.04
C ASN A 716 -4.62 -20.77 8.30
N SER A 717 -5.34 -21.86 8.51
CA SER A 717 -4.79 -23.18 8.84
C SER A 717 -3.76 -23.66 7.82
N GLN A 718 -4.01 -23.44 6.52
CA GLN A 718 -3.07 -23.82 5.46
C GLN A 718 -1.75 -23.02 5.51
N THR A 719 -1.80 -21.72 5.81
CA THR A 719 -0.59 -20.91 6.02
C THR A 719 0.18 -21.39 7.24
N ILE A 720 -0.50 -21.76 8.33
CA ILE A 720 0.15 -22.24 9.56
C ILE A 720 0.82 -23.61 9.34
N ILE A 721 0.16 -24.55 8.65
CA ILE A 721 0.77 -25.84 8.24
C ILE A 721 2.00 -25.58 7.37
N SER A 722 1.86 -24.68 6.39
CA SER A 722 2.96 -24.32 5.49
C SER A 722 4.11 -23.66 6.23
N ALA A 723 3.84 -22.84 7.27
CA ALA A 723 4.88 -22.28 8.13
C ALA A 723 5.62 -23.37 8.91
N ALA A 724 4.90 -24.27 9.58
CA ALA A 724 5.49 -25.33 10.39
C ALA A 724 6.41 -26.27 9.59
N ARG A 725 5.99 -26.67 8.37
CA ARG A 725 6.80 -27.53 7.47
C ARG A 725 8.10 -26.88 6.96
N ARG A 726 8.27 -25.57 7.12
CA ARG A 726 9.48 -24.84 6.68
C ARG A 726 10.42 -24.53 7.85
N LEU A 727 9.99 -24.79 9.08
CA LEU A 727 10.79 -24.56 10.29
C LEU A 727 11.79 -25.70 10.51
N GLU A 728 13.00 -25.38 10.96
CA GLU A 728 14.01 -26.39 11.34
C GLU A 728 13.45 -27.37 12.39
N PRO A 729 13.60 -28.69 12.21
CA PRO A 729 13.05 -29.68 13.13
C PRO A 729 13.85 -29.78 14.45
N LEU A 730 13.45 -30.71 15.31
CA LEU A 730 14.14 -31.04 16.57
C LEU A 730 14.22 -29.86 17.56
N GLY A 731 13.10 -29.17 17.74
CA GLY A 731 12.95 -28.05 18.70
C GLY A 731 13.70 -26.76 18.33
N ARG A 732 14.27 -26.67 17.12
CA ARG A 732 15.10 -25.53 16.70
C ARG A 732 14.29 -24.41 16.06
N GLY A 733 13.37 -24.79 15.17
CA GLY A 733 12.49 -23.89 14.46
C GLY A 733 11.40 -23.32 15.35
N ARG A 734 11.06 -22.04 15.15
CA ARG A 734 10.09 -21.29 15.98
C ARG A 734 9.05 -20.54 15.16
N LEU A 735 7.80 -20.53 15.61
CA LEU A 735 6.73 -19.65 15.11
C LEU A 735 6.32 -18.68 16.22
N ILE A 736 6.52 -17.38 15.99
CA ILE A 736 6.26 -16.31 16.96
C ILE A 736 5.20 -15.36 16.39
N ILE A 737 4.02 -15.34 16.99
CA ILE A 737 2.91 -14.47 16.60
C ILE A 737 2.68 -13.43 17.70
N VAL A 738 2.69 -12.15 17.34
CA VAL A 738 2.43 -11.02 18.23
C VAL A 738 1.20 -10.26 17.74
N THR A 739 0.22 -9.99 18.61
CA THR A 739 -0.95 -9.17 18.27
C THR A 739 -1.45 -8.30 19.42
N ASP A 740 -2.25 -7.28 19.13
CA ASP A 740 -2.99 -6.46 20.12
C ASP A 740 -4.49 -6.81 20.20
N ASN A 741 -4.94 -7.83 19.46
CA ASN A 741 -6.33 -8.29 19.48
C ASN A 741 -6.44 -9.64 20.22
N LEU A 742 -6.91 -9.61 21.47
CA LEU A 742 -7.11 -10.81 22.30
C LEU A 742 -8.07 -11.82 21.68
N ILE A 743 -9.16 -11.36 21.05
CA ILE A 743 -10.17 -12.22 20.44
C ILE A 743 -9.53 -13.02 19.29
N TYR A 744 -8.74 -12.35 18.45
CA TYR A 744 -8.00 -13.01 17.37
C TYR A 744 -6.89 -13.94 17.90
N ALA A 745 -6.18 -13.55 18.96
CA ALA A 745 -5.17 -14.41 19.57
C ALA A 745 -5.78 -15.70 20.13
N ARG A 746 -6.92 -15.61 20.83
CA ARG A 746 -7.70 -16.77 21.30
C ARG A 746 -8.19 -17.64 20.15
N TYR A 747 -8.71 -17.03 19.10
CA TYR A 747 -9.15 -17.75 17.89
C TYR A 747 -7.99 -18.55 17.26
N LEU A 748 -6.83 -17.93 17.07
CA LEU A 748 -5.63 -18.61 16.58
C LEU A 748 -5.22 -19.78 17.49
N CYS A 749 -5.25 -19.61 18.82
CA CYS A 749 -4.92 -20.71 19.74
C CYS A 749 -5.90 -21.89 19.66
N HIS A 750 -7.20 -21.64 19.46
CA HIS A 750 -8.18 -22.71 19.23
C HIS A 750 -7.94 -23.45 17.91
N ASN A 751 -7.67 -22.73 16.82
CA ASN A 751 -7.33 -23.35 15.53
C ASN A 751 -6.05 -24.19 15.66
N LEU A 752 -4.99 -23.63 16.26
CA LEU A 752 -3.73 -24.33 16.52
C LEU A 752 -3.93 -25.62 17.35
N ALA A 753 -4.67 -25.56 18.46
CA ALA A 753 -4.96 -26.73 19.28
C ALA A 753 -5.78 -27.80 18.51
N THR A 754 -6.67 -27.37 17.61
CA THR A 754 -7.47 -28.26 16.75
C THR A 754 -6.62 -28.92 15.65
N MET A 755 -5.63 -28.21 15.10
CA MET A 755 -4.71 -28.75 14.10
C MET A 755 -3.73 -29.76 14.72
N ILE A 756 -3.24 -29.50 15.93
CA ILE A 756 -2.36 -30.43 16.65
C ILE A 756 -3.12 -31.68 17.07
N SER A 757 -4.36 -31.58 17.56
CA SER A 757 -5.16 -32.77 17.93
C SER A 757 -5.52 -33.66 16.74
N LYS A 758 -5.53 -33.12 15.51
CA LYS A 758 -5.67 -33.86 14.26
C LYS A 758 -4.36 -34.47 13.74
N GLY A 759 -3.21 -34.06 14.28
CA GLY A 759 -1.88 -34.43 13.76
C GLY A 759 -1.43 -33.64 12.52
N ASP A 760 -2.14 -32.55 12.16
CA ASP A 760 -1.79 -31.71 11.01
C ASP A 760 -0.55 -30.83 11.25
N LEU A 761 -0.15 -30.66 12.52
CA LEU A 761 0.81 -29.65 12.97
C LEU A 761 1.75 -30.20 14.06
N ASP A 762 3.06 -30.24 13.76
CA ASP A 762 4.09 -30.69 14.70
C ASP A 762 4.74 -29.51 15.47
N LEU A 763 3.91 -28.77 16.22
CA LEU A 763 4.35 -27.61 17.02
C LEU A 763 3.95 -27.75 18.49
N ASN A 764 4.87 -27.37 19.38
CA ASN A 764 4.67 -27.28 20.83
C ASN A 764 4.85 -25.84 21.29
N SER A 765 4.13 -25.40 22.33
CA SER A 765 4.42 -24.10 22.94
C SER A 765 5.79 -24.08 23.63
N LEU A 766 6.44 -22.91 23.63
CA LEU A 766 7.56 -22.65 24.54
C LEU A 766 7.07 -22.76 25.98
N CYS A 767 7.92 -23.22 26.90
CA CYS A 767 7.57 -23.25 28.32
C CYS A 767 7.85 -21.90 28.99
N GLN A 768 7.21 -21.63 30.13
CA GLN A 768 7.40 -20.38 30.89
C GLN A 768 8.87 -20.08 31.25
N GLY A 769 9.71 -21.13 31.37
CA GLY A 769 11.16 -20.99 31.60
C GLY A 769 11.96 -20.48 30.39
N GLU A 770 11.43 -20.63 29.17
CA GLU A 770 11.98 -20.09 27.92
C GLU A 770 11.52 -18.63 27.67
N VAL A 771 10.32 -18.24 28.14
CA VAL A 771 9.70 -16.91 27.94
C VAL A 771 9.53 -16.12 29.24
N ARG A 772 10.61 -16.02 30.02
CA ARG A 772 10.64 -15.54 31.42
C ARG A 772 10.07 -14.15 31.68
N ASP A 773 10.02 -13.30 30.66
CA ASP A 773 9.56 -11.90 30.69
C ASP A 773 8.10 -11.72 30.24
N LEU A 774 7.46 -12.80 29.79
CA LEU A 774 6.05 -12.83 29.40
C LEU A 774 5.22 -13.52 30.48
N THR A 775 3.97 -13.10 30.66
CA THR A 775 3.03 -13.71 31.60
C THR A 775 2.08 -14.62 30.83
N GLN A 776 2.06 -15.93 31.11
CA GLN A 776 1.02 -16.82 30.58
C GLN A 776 -0.35 -16.40 31.11
N ILE A 777 -1.33 -16.22 30.23
CA ILE A 777 -2.70 -15.81 30.58
C ILE A 777 -3.76 -16.88 30.31
N GLU A 778 -3.52 -17.80 29.38
CA GLU A 778 -4.49 -18.82 28.97
C GLU A 778 -3.78 -20.01 28.30
N SER A 779 -4.41 -21.19 28.31
CA SER A 779 -3.90 -22.41 27.67
C SER A 779 -5.04 -23.15 26.96
N PHE A 780 -4.76 -23.75 25.81
CA PHE A 780 -5.74 -24.39 24.93
C PHE A 780 -5.29 -25.81 24.53
N GLY A 781 -6.25 -26.73 24.38
CA GLY A 781 -6.00 -28.14 24.02
C GLY A 781 -5.91 -29.09 25.22
N GLN A 782 -6.28 -30.37 25.00
CA GLN A 782 -6.32 -31.41 26.04
C GLN A 782 -4.99 -32.17 26.22
N HIS A 783 -4.24 -32.37 25.14
CA HIS A 783 -3.01 -33.19 25.13
C HIS A 783 -1.73 -32.40 24.82
N SER A 784 -1.86 -31.19 24.30
CA SER A 784 -0.77 -30.28 23.93
C SER A 784 -1.19 -28.86 24.27
N SER A 785 -0.71 -28.31 25.39
CA SER A 785 -1.13 -26.98 25.85
C SER A 785 -0.52 -25.88 24.97
N ILE A 786 -1.34 -25.33 24.08
CA ILE A 786 -1.00 -24.09 23.38
C ILE A 786 -1.17 -22.95 24.38
N ASN A 787 -0.09 -22.28 24.72
CA ASN A 787 -0.06 -21.22 25.71
C ASN A 787 -0.16 -19.85 25.03
N LEU A 788 -1.05 -19.01 25.55
CA LEU A 788 -1.18 -17.60 25.21
C LEU A 788 -0.52 -16.74 26.29
N TYR A 789 0.37 -15.86 25.86
CA TYR A 789 1.13 -14.97 26.73
C TYR A 789 0.68 -13.52 26.58
N GLU A 790 0.82 -12.73 27.64
CA GLU A 790 0.72 -11.28 27.67
C GLU A 790 2.08 -10.68 28.04
N GLY A 791 2.52 -9.64 27.33
CA GLY A 791 3.74 -8.94 27.68
C GLY A 791 4.20 -7.93 26.64
N LYS A 792 5.51 -7.65 26.63
CA LYS A 792 6.17 -6.94 25.53
C LYS A 792 7.08 -7.94 24.80
N PRO A 793 7.07 -7.99 23.46
CA PRO A 793 8.00 -8.83 22.72
C PRO A 793 9.45 -8.51 23.10
N SER A 794 10.31 -9.52 23.30
CA SER A 794 11.68 -9.32 23.76
C SER A 794 12.69 -10.35 23.23
N GLN A 795 13.95 -10.21 23.64
CA GLN A 795 15.05 -11.07 23.18
C GLN A 795 14.85 -12.56 23.53
N SER A 796 14.04 -12.91 24.53
CA SER A 796 13.72 -14.32 24.86
C SER A 796 13.05 -15.07 23.69
N ILE A 797 12.20 -14.35 22.95
CA ILE A 797 11.47 -14.82 21.77
C ILE A 797 12.12 -14.39 20.45
N GLY A 798 13.34 -13.86 20.50
CA GLY A 798 14.09 -13.40 19.31
C GLY A 798 13.79 -11.97 18.86
N HIS A 799 13.09 -11.17 19.67
CA HIS A 799 12.82 -9.76 19.40
C HIS A 799 13.88 -8.84 20.02
N PHE A 800 14.89 -8.47 19.23
CA PHE A 800 15.91 -7.51 19.64
C PHE A 800 15.33 -6.08 19.72
N ILE A 801 15.51 -5.45 20.88
CA ILE A 801 15.07 -4.07 21.16
C ILE A 801 16.31 -3.15 21.31
N PRO A 802 16.37 -2.00 20.62
CA PRO A 802 17.41 -1.00 20.87
C PRO A 802 17.28 -0.39 22.26
N LYS A 803 18.41 -0.23 22.98
CA LYS A 803 18.44 0.35 24.34
C LYS A 803 17.90 1.80 24.43
N SER A 804 17.77 2.52 23.31
CA SER A 804 17.49 3.97 23.25
C SER A 804 16.25 4.37 22.43
N VAL A 805 15.49 3.44 21.85
CA VAL A 805 14.38 3.80 20.94
C VAL A 805 13.07 4.00 21.71
N GLU A 806 12.87 5.23 22.19
CA GLU A 806 11.61 5.70 22.80
C GLU A 806 10.42 5.74 21.82
N GLY A 807 10.64 5.47 20.52
CA GLY A 807 9.58 5.43 19.49
C GLY A 807 8.82 4.10 19.34
N GLY A 808 9.48 2.95 19.53
CA GLY A 808 8.94 1.63 19.16
C GLY A 808 9.70 0.98 17.98
N ALA A 809 9.64 -0.35 17.87
CA ALA A 809 10.47 -1.12 16.95
C ALA A 809 9.91 -1.19 15.51
N SER A 810 8.61 -0.90 15.34
CA SER A 810 7.90 -0.95 14.07
C SER A 810 6.92 0.23 13.91
N TYR A 811 6.47 0.51 12.68
CA TYR A 811 5.30 1.37 12.38
C TYR A 811 4.13 1.07 13.32
N PHE A 812 3.90 -0.22 13.59
CA PHE A 812 2.79 -0.69 14.37
C PHE A 812 2.96 -0.49 15.88
N ASP A 813 4.19 -0.48 16.40
CA ASP A 813 4.46 -0.06 17.77
C ASP A 813 4.28 1.44 17.95
N ARG A 814 4.66 2.24 16.94
CA ARG A 814 4.41 3.69 16.94
C ARG A 814 2.91 3.97 16.92
N LEU A 815 2.16 3.35 15.99
CA LEU A 815 0.70 3.49 15.91
C LEU A 815 -0.01 3.02 17.19
N TRP A 816 0.37 1.87 17.75
CA TRP A 816 -0.19 1.36 19.00
C TRP A 816 0.08 2.29 20.19
N ARG A 817 1.30 2.84 20.33
CA ARG A 817 1.63 3.83 21.37
C ARG A 817 0.76 5.09 21.31
N THR A 818 0.24 5.43 20.13
CA THR A 818 -0.66 6.59 19.98
C THR A 818 -2.11 6.31 20.40
N GLY A 819 -2.52 5.04 20.59
CA GLY A 819 -3.90 4.69 20.95
C GLY A 819 -4.93 4.91 19.83
N ALA A 820 -4.50 4.87 18.56
CA ALA A 820 -5.36 5.16 17.41
C ALA A 820 -6.46 4.09 17.13
N GLY A 821 -6.26 2.88 17.64
CA GLY A 821 -7.15 1.72 17.46
C GLY A 821 -8.32 1.70 18.45
N LYS A 822 -9.51 1.30 17.98
CA LYS A 822 -10.70 1.15 18.85
C LYS A 822 -10.70 -0.16 19.64
N HIS A 823 -9.98 -1.16 19.16
CA HIS A 823 -9.98 -2.51 19.71
C HIS A 823 -8.63 -2.92 20.29
N ALA A 824 -7.55 -2.23 19.93
CA ALA A 824 -6.26 -2.37 20.58
C ALA A 824 -6.35 -1.95 22.06
N GLU A 825 -6.27 -2.91 22.98
CA GLU A 825 -6.04 -2.61 24.39
C GLU A 825 -4.69 -1.88 24.52
N MET A 826 -4.74 -0.58 24.80
CA MET A 826 -3.65 0.41 24.63
C MET A 826 -2.33 0.12 25.40
N ARG A 827 -2.20 -1.03 26.07
CA ARG A 827 -1.07 -1.42 26.91
C ARG A 827 -0.67 -2.89 26.83
N LYS A 828 -1.44 -3.74 26.15
CA LYS A 828 -1.20 -5.18 26.10
C LYS A 828 -0.79 -5.62 24.69
N ARG A 829 0.13 -6.59 24.62
CA ARG A 829 0.35 -7.44 23.44
C ARG A 829 0.14 -8.87 23.89
N TYR A 830 -0.54 -9.63 23.05
CA TYR A 830 -0.76 -11.05 23.19
C TYR A 830 0.20 -11.79 22.26
N ILE A 831 0.85 -12.82 22.76
CA ILE A 831 1.96 -13.49 22.09
C ILE A 831 1.73 -14.99 22.13
N ILE A 832 1.84 -15.64 20.97
CA ILE A 832 1.82 -17.09 20.82
C ILE A 832 3.23 -17.50 20.41
N CYS A 833 3.87 -18.34 21.22
CA CYS A 833 5.24 -18.79 21.01
C CYS A 833 5.28 -20.31 20.85
N LEU A 834 5.61 -20.77 19.65
CA LEU A 834 5.69 -22.19 19.30
C LEU A 834 7.09 -22.56 18.82
N LYS A 835 7.44 -23.84 18.99
CA LYS A 835 8.62 -24.50 18.40
C LYS A 835 8.23 -25.85 17.79
N THR A 836 9.00 -26.34 16.84
CA THR A 836 8.88 -27.72 16.30
C THR A 836 9.02 -28.75 17.41
N SER A 837 8.49 -29.97 17.23
CA SER A 837 8.78 -31.06 18.18
C SER A 837 10.22 -31.58 18.09
N GLY A 838 10.53 -32.54 18.97
CA GLY A 838 11.88 -33.07 19.15
C GLY A 838 12.85 -32.08 19.79
N GLY A 839 14.10 -32.49 19.92
CA GLY A 839 15.15 -31.74 20.61
C GLY A 839 15.16 -31.97 22.11
N GLN A 840 16.35 -32.07 22.69
CA GLN A 840 16.50 -32.11 24.14
C GLN A 840 16.01 -30.79 24.74
N ALA A 841 15.26 -30.87 25.84
CA ALA A 841 14.93 -29.68 26.62
C ALA A 841 16.23 -28.96 26.97
N VAL A 842 16.36 -27.69 26.57
CA VAL A 842 17.56 -26.89 26.85
C VAL A 842 17.64 -26.70 28.36
N THR A 843 18.38 -27.57 29.04
CA THR A 843 18.75 -27.40 30.45
C THR A 843 19.58 -26.13 30.52
N THR A 844 18.96 -25.02 30.90
CA THR A 844 19.61 -23.71 30.96
C THR A 844 20.57 -23.67 32.14
N ASN A 845 21.71 -24.36 32.00
CA ASN A 845 22.90 -24.20 32.82
C ASN A 845 23.56 -22.87 32.46
N ALA A 846 22.82 -21.78 32.64
CA ALA A 846 23.37 -20.44 32.58
C ALA A 846 24.36 -20.31 33.74
N PRO A 847 25.65 -20.02 33.49
CA PRO A 847 26.62 -19.90 34.57
C PRO A 847 26.22 -18.72 35.45
N THR A 848 25.79 -19.02 36.68
CA THR A 848 25.57 -18.04 37.74
C THR A 848 26.91 -17.46 38.18
N ALA A 849 27.46 -16.55 37.37
CA ALA A 849 28.59 -15.71 37.73
C ALA A 849 28.15 -14.65 38.77
N VAL A 850 27.76 -15.13 39.95
CA VAL A 850 27.60 -14.31 41.15
C VAL A 850 29.02 -14.04 41.64
N GLY A 851 29.55 -12.88 41.25
CA GLY A 851 30.79 -12.39 41.85
C GLY A 851 30.55 -12.05 43.32
N GLU A 852 31.10 -12.87 44.22
CA GLU A 852 31.14 -12.57 45.65
C GLU A 852 31.82 -11.22 45.87
N LYS A 853 31.06 -10.22 46.31
CA LYS A 853 31.63 -9.01 46.88
C LYS A 853 31.85 -9.26 48.37
N LYS A 854 33.11 -9.26 48.78
CA LYS A 854 33.50 -9.22 50.19
C LYS A 854 32.80 -8.07 50.92
N ASP A 855 32.26 -8.38 52.08
CA ASP A 855 31.82 -7.38 53.05
C ASP A 855 33.00 -6.49 53.48
N GLY A 856 32.73 -5.19 53.53
CA GLY A 856 33.68 -4.16 53.92
C GLY A 856 32.95 -3.10 54.72
N ASP A 857 32.97 -3.26 56.04
CA ASP A 857 32.26 -2.43 57.00
C ASP A 857 32.86 -1.01 57.07
N LYS A 858 32.02 0.04 56.91
CA LYS A 858 32.32 1.39 57.40
C LYS A 858 31.14 2.37 57.42
N GLN A 859 31.12 3.12 58.51
CA GLN A 859 30.10 4.05 59.00
C GLN A 859 29.81 5.28 58.12
N THR A 860 28.55 5.71 58.21
CA THR A 860 28.00 7.09 58.13
C THR A 860 28.80 8.23 57.48
N GLU A 861 28.15 8.93 56.53
CA GLU A 861 27.97 10.39 56.65
C GLU A 861 26.67 10.86 55.95
N GLU A 862 25.98 11.85 56.53
CA GLU A 862 24.71 12.37 56.02
C GLU A 862 24.89 13.47 54.95
N GLY A 863 24.43 13.23 53.72
CA GLY A 863 24.53 14.20 52.61
C GLY A 863 23.19 14.50 51.92
N LYS A 864 22.44 15.49 52.40
CA LYS A 864 21.19 15.96 51.76
C LYS A 864 21.43 16.46 50.33
N LYS A 865 20.65 15.96 49.35
CA LYS A 865 20.08 16.77 48.25
C LYS A 865 18.91 16.09 47.54
N SER A 866 17.97 16.90 47.06
CA SER A 866 16.61 16.50 46.64
C SER A 866 16.39 16.63 45.13
N GLY A 867 15.54 15.77 44.53
CA GLY A 867 15.41 15.69 43.07
C GLY A 867 14.17 14.98 42.51
N LYS A 868 12.96 15.49 42.82
CA LYS A 868 11.67 15.31 42.10
C LYS A 868 11.47 14.04 41.23
N LYS A 869 10.74 13.03 41.74
CA LYS A 869 10.06 12.02 40.89
C LYS A 869 8.73 11.48 41.44
N LYS A 870 7.79 12.37 41.83
CA LYS A 870 6.39 12.01 42.16
C LYS A 870 5.40 13.03 41.58
N CYS A 871 4.79 12.73 40.43
CA CYS A 871 3.75 13.57 39.80
C CYS A 871 2.61 12.76 39.16
N THR A 872 2.89 11.55 38.65
CA THR A 872 1.93 10.74 37.85
C THR A 872 0.72 10.22 38.64
N ASP A 873 0.89 9.77 39.89
CA ASP A 873 -0.26 9.37 40.74
C ASP A 873 -1.24 10.51 41.03
N LYS A 874 -0.77 11.76 40.98
CA LYS A 874 -1.63 12.94 41.19
C LYS A 874 -2.60 13.16 40.01
N GLN A 875 -2.22 12.70 38.81
CA GLN A 875 -3.08 12.71 37.62
C GLN A 875 -4.12 11.57 37.67
N ARG A 876 -3.72 10.36 38.12
CA ARG A 876 -4.62 9.24 38.36
C ARG A 876 -5.77 9.63 39.31
N ARG A 877 -5.45 10.23 40.47
CA ARG A 877 -6.42 10.78 41.44
C ARG A 877 -7.34 11.86 40.85
N ARG A 878 -6.99 12.51 39.74
CA ARG A 878 -7.80 13.53 39.07
C ARG A 878 -8.81 12.94 38.09
N ASN A 879 -8.53 11.74 37.55
CA ASN A 879 -9.45 11.01 36.68
C ASN A 879 -10.43 10.12 37.47
N GLU A 880 -10.01 9.53 38.59
CA GLU A 880 -10.93 8.87 39.56
C GLU A 880 -12.02 9.87 40.03
N ARG A 881 -11.64 11.15 40.27
CA ARG A 881 -12.59 12.25 40.54
C ARG A 881 -13.54 12.58 39.40
N ARG A 882 -13.21 12.25 38.14
CA ARG A 882 -14.13 12.39 37.00
C ARG A 882 -15.11 11.22 36.92
N LEU A 883 -14.67 10.01 37.29
CA LEU A 883 -15.53 8.82 37.42
C LEU A 883 -16.64 9.08 38.44
N LEU A 884 -16.26 9.50 39.66
CA LEU A 884 -17.20 9.85 40.73
C LEU A 884 -18.16 10.97 40.33
N LYS A 885 -17.68 11.99 39.59
CA LYS A 885 -18.54 13.10 39.14
C LYS A 885 -19.48 12.71 37.99
N LYS A 886 -19.19 11.66 37.22
CA LYS A 886 -20.10 11.11 36.19
C LYS A 886 -21.21 10.26 36.82
N GLN A 887 -20.87 9.39 37.77
CA GLN A 887 -21.87 8.69 38.61
C GLN A 887 -22.80 9.69 39.32
N HIS A 888 -22.25 10.81 39.80
CA HIS A 888 -23.02 11.89 40.44
C HIS A 888 -23.93 12.70 39.47
N LEU A 889 -23.77 12.53 38.15
CA LEU A 889 -24.64 13.12 37.12
C LEU A 889 -25.67 12.11 36.60
N GLU A 890 -25.28 10.83 36.47
CA GLU A 890 -26.18 9.74 36.08
C GLU A 890 -27.25 9.51 37.16
N ASN A 891 -26.87 9.49 38.45
CA ASN A 891 -27.80 9.44 39.59
C ASN A 891 -28.56 10.75 39.85
N ARG A 892 -28.49 11.73 38.93
CA ARG A 892 -29.18 13.03 39.02
C ARG A 892 -30.13 13.28 37.85
N SER A 893 -30.26 12.33 36.92
CA SER A 893 -31.02 12.51 35.68
C SER A 893 -32.10 11.44 35.44
N ASN A 894 -32.29 10.50 36.36
CA ASN A 894 -33.40 9.53 36.43
C ASN A 894 -33.64 9.18 37.91
#